data_AF-A0A949W4M6-F1
#
_entry.id   AF-A0A949W4M6-F1
#
_cell.length_a   1.000
_cell.length_b   1.000
_cell.length_c   1.000
_cell.angle_alpha   90.00
_cell.angle_beta   90.00
_cell.angle_gamma   90.00
#
_symmetry.space_group_name_H-M   'P 1'
#
loop_
_entity.id
_entity.type
_entity.pdbx_description
1 polymer ?
#
loop_
_entity_poly.entity_id
_entity_poly.type
_entity_poly.pdbx_seq_one_letter_code
_entity_poly.pdbx_strand_id
1 'polypeptide(L)'
;MIFIKINFIKPSVIIFFKNLKLNVMKKFYLLFVLAVCLTLSSVNVFAQNVTVNPGAGSYPTLKDAFDAINAGTHTGAVIVDIVNSTTEPVRARLNASGIGLANYTSVNVSTSNASGVTVTGSDSLVIALMGTRNVIIDGRFGGSGRFISIIGTNLTTNSGAIWLSHGNGTTALGDSTGAQDNVIRNCNISAGVTQNTASTVTYGVIFSGHNRGVNGRNNDRNKVLENYIVKARYGVMINGGSSANLNDDNEISGNLIGPAAFGPDEIGFYGISVQFQNRCLITNNEVRFVGGNFANTIGGADRIGINLGNVGVTNSTTGVTTNNNNTVTGNVIHDIIEERTYSAAGIVIGTTMSGPKTQNLIANNVIFNVRGNGTGGDATFGILHIGGPGDKVIFNSVSLTGDVDPAGTGSASTSPVASGIRKHSAASGADTAVLISDNAIFVDISSNTVTLLKTCIGGPVSTYLWGTGGLNNNDYYSPILGTDGHVTGIAGTGTISYVSLALWQGVYTSPGPQDGASIQADPMFASIPSLKPLTGSPLVGAGAPKSPITTDIEGNPRSGLNPTIGAYENTVAPITDDVGITAASIGALGQIISVGKGYDLTATVKNFGVNTQTVVPVYYDVDGGSAVGPVNTVGPIPQNGTENVVFNGGFAFSSLVPGIHTVRVWTLLGSDQHPYANDTLSFIINVFDKITTFPHTETFGTPTNWTILFENVVGTTQLWGLGLCTNPEGISNDTAATSNCYNGSVGRVEILRSPEMDLTGMTNPVLNFYVAYRSYSGESDSMMVVLSTNGGLNFFPATTIYDKGNLSQPSLATLPPASASFFPSSEIHWRHESISLANVAGNANVVIGFRSISAFGNRQWVDNVIVSDVNGLCTDNVTGPGIYNCHPFVRLDITATPAPGFVYTPDLNSSSSVKKESKDGIIENAFITSTAKANVTAGNQTDNPGGGVVHVSNFVGLDPGQTVATNTTATTPSGLIFTPSNIYHDYWFTVTYTGNDLTGYATYDILIDLDGLVFPDPNDLYIVKRSDRLGTWVCQNTTIIGNKLKVSGLTDFSDFAIAGDAPLPVELSSFTASVNRRDVTLNWTTATESNNSGFDIERSNSEGSWTKIGNVAGNGTVNTPHSYTYTDKNLNSGQYNYRLKQIDFNGNYEYFNLSNEVNVGIPTKYDLSQNYPNPFNPSTKINFDLPVDGKVSLKLFDMSGREVATLVNEVKTAGYYTISFNASNLSSGVYFYRLNAGDFTVTKKMMLVK
;
A
#
# COMPACT_ATOMS: atom_id res chain seq x y z
N MET A 1 -16.41 -49.45 57.00
CA MET A 1 -16.32 -50.52 58.01
C MET A 1 -15.01 -51.26 57.76
N ILE A 2 -14.02 -51.06 58.62
CA ILE A 2 -12.62 -51.52 58.44
C ILE A 2 -12.40 -52.77 59.29
N PHE A 3 -11.80 -53.83 58.73
CA PHE A 3 -11.02 -54.80 59.51
C PHE A 3 -10.03 -55.59 58.61
N ILE A 4 -8.76 -55.64 59.08
CA ILE A 4 -7.70 -56.66 58.81
C ILE A 4 -6.97 -56.46 57.45
N LYS A 5 -5.64 -56.30 57.31
CA LYS A 5 -4.46 -56.98 57.91
C LYS A 5 -3.20 -56.13 57.58
N ILE A 6 -2.34 -55.79 58.55
CA ILE A 6 -0.92 -55.46 58.28
C ILE A 6 -0.07 -56.20 59.32
N ASN A 7 0.66 -57.21 58.86
CA ASN A 7 1.79 -57.80 59.56
C ASN A 7 3.07 -57.09 59.10
N PHE A 8 3.99 -56.87 60.04
CA PHE A 8 5.45 -56.65 59.94
C PHE A 8 5.93 -55.40 60.72
N ILE A 9 6.24 -55.60 62.02
CA ILE A 9 7.22 -54.79 62.74
C ILE A 9 8.20 -55.75 63.42
N LYS A 10 9.50 -55.55 63.16
CA LYS A 10 10.60 -56.38 63.70
C LYS A 10 10.87 -56.09 65.19
N PRO A 11 11.44 -57.04 65.97
CA PRO A 11 11.52 -56.98 67.44
C PRO A 11 12.58 -56.02 68.03
N SER A 12 13.25 -55.18 67.24
CA SER A 12 14.40 -54.37 67.69
C SER A 12 14.06 -52.97 68.22
N VAL A 13 12.78 -52.58 68.27
CA VAL A 13 12.36 -51.22 68.71
C VAL A 13 11.92 -51.17 70.19
N ILE A 14 11.75 -52.32 70.85
CA ILE A 14 11.14 -52.42 72.18
C ILE A 14 12.13 -52.15 73.35
N ILE A 15 13.44 -52.14 73.10
CA ILE A 15 14.46 -51.98 74.18
C ILE A 15 14.78 -50.50 74.48
N PHE A 16 14.45 -49.56 73.58
CA PHE A 16 14.84 -48.15 73.76
C PHE A 16 13.90 -47.33 74.69
N PHE A 17 12.70 -47.84 75.01
CA PHE A 17 11.66 -47.05 75.70
C PHE A 17 11.64 -47.16 77.24
N LYS A 18 12.51 -47.97 77.86
CA LYS A 18 12.49 -48.16 79.33
C LYS A 18 13.21 -47.09 80.17
N ASN A 19 13.91 -46.12 79.58
CA ASN A 19 14.77 -45.17 80.34
C ASN A 19 14.56 -43.66 80.02
N LEU A 20 13.46 -43.27 79.38
CA LEU A 20 13.22 -41.84 79.06
C LEU A 20 12.42 -41.13 80.16
N LYS A 21 12.96 -40.03 80.69
CA LYS A 21 12.27 -39.14 81.65
C LYS A 21 10.93 -38.64 81.07
N LEU A 22 9.92 -38.48 81.95
CA LEU A 22 8.53 -38.11 81.64
C LEU A 22 8.36 -36.93 80.66
N ASN A 23 9.30 -35.97 80.65
CA ASN A 23 9.28 -34.82 79.73
C ASN A 23 9.63 -35.18 78.27
N VAL A 24 10.36 -36.26 78.02
CA VAL A 24 10.68 -36.72 76.66
C VAL A 24 9.52 -37.56 76.10
N MET A 25 8.80 -38.31 76.95
CA MET A 25 7.57 -39.00 76.57
C MET A 25 6.43 -38.03 76.22
N LYS A 26 6.28 -36.90 76.94
CA LYS A 26 5.31 -35.86 76.56
C LYS A 26 5.64 -35.21 75.22
N LYS A 27 6.93 -34.98 74.92
CA LYS A 27 7.35 -34.48 73.59
C LYS A 27 7.16 -35.51 72.49
N PHE A 28 7.40 -36.80 72.74
CA PHE A 28 7.11 -37.87 71.77
C PHE A 28 5.62 -38.10 71.57
N TYR A 29 4.80 -38.00 72.62
CA TYR A 29 3.34 -38.10 72.50
C TYR A 29 2.77 -36.87 71.78
N LEU A 30 3.30 -35.68 72.04
CA LEU A 30 2.91 -34.48 71.30
C LEU A 30 3.40 -34.52 69.84
N LEU A 31 4.60 -35.03 69.55
CA LEU A 31 5.08 -35.26 68.18
C LEU A 31 4.32 -36.37 67.47
N PHE A 32 3.91 -37.42 68.18
CA PHE A 32 3.13 -38.54 67.63
C PHE A 32 1.69 -38.10 67.37
N VAL A 33 1.09 -37.31 68.26
CA VAL A 33 -0.22 -36.68 68.03
C VAL A 33 -0.13 -35.61 66.95
N LEU A 34 0.95 -34.81 66.86
CA LEU A 34 1.16 -33.89 65.74
C LEU A 34 1.37 -34.66 64.43
N ALA A 35 2.14 -35.75 64.42
CA ALA A 35 2.39 -36.58 63.24
C ALA A 35 1.14 -37.33 62.80
N VAL A 36 0.33 -37.83 63.74
CA VAL A 36 -0.97 -38.45 63.46
C VAL A 36 -2.00 -37.40 63.03
N CYS A 37 -1.97 -36.18 63.59
CA CYS A 37 -2.80 -35.07 63.10
C CYS A 37 -2.33 -34.54 61.74
N LEU A 38 -1.03 -34.54 61.43
CA LEU A 38 -0.45 -34.17 60.13
C LEU A 38 -0.66 -35.25 59.06
N THR A 39 -0.78 -36.53 59.45
CA THR A 39 -1.14 -37.62 58.52
C THR A 39 -2.64 -37.84 58.40
N LEU A 40 -3.45 -37.35 59.36
CA LEU A 40 -4.92 -37.33 59.27
C LEU A 40 -5.48 -36.01 58.69
N SER A 41 -4.68 -34.94 58.58
CA SER A 41 -5.10 -33.66 57.99
C SER A 41 -4.91 -33.55 56.47
N SER A 42 -4.49 -34.63 55.80
CA SER A 42 -4.40 -34.68 54.34
C SER A 42 -5.08 -35.91 53.76
N VAL A 43 -6.22 -36.31 54.32
CA VAL A 43 -7.20 -37.01 53.49
C VAL A 43 -7.86 -35.93 52.62
N ASN A 44 -7.14 -35.51 51.57
CA ASN A 44 -7.81 -34.96 50.41
C ASN A 44 -8.73 -36.09 49.96
N VAL A 45 -10.02 -35.97 50.25
CA VAL A 45 -11.03 -36.69 49.48
C VAL A 45 -10.85 -36.12 48.08
N PHE A 46 -10.00 -36.76 47.27
CA PHE A 46 -9.87 -36.40 45.86
C PHE A 46 -11.29 -36.39 45.31
N ALA A 47 -11.71 -35.27 44.74
CA ALA A 47 -13.03 -35.15 44.15
C ALA A 47 -13.20 -36.31 43.17
N GLN A 48 -14.17 -37.18 43.42
CA GLN A 48 -14.46 -38.33 42.57
C GLN A 48 -15.23 -37.80 41.36
N ASN A 49 -14.48 -37.43 40.33
CA ASN A 49 -15.01 -36.72 39.17
C ASN A 49 -15.43 -37.67 38.04
N VAL A 50 -15.00 -38.94 38.11
CA VAL A 50 -15.32 -39.97 37.12
C VAL A 50 -15.78 -41.23 37.85
N THR A 51 -16.87 -41.85 37.38
CA THR A 51 -17.36 -43.14 37.89
C THR A 51 -17.28 -44.20 36.80
N VAL A 52 -17.02 -45.46 37.18
CA VAL A 52 -16.84 -46.57 36.23
C VAL A 52 -17.66 -47.78 36.65
N ASN A 53 -18.43 -48.33 35.72
CA ASN A 53 -19.24 -49.54 35.88
C ASN A 53 -18.98 -50.53 34.75
N PRO A 54 -19.06 -51.86 34.98
CA PRO A 54 -19.34 -52.56 36.23
C PRO A 54 -18.16 -52.48 37.22
N GLY A 55 -18.43 -52.63 38.52
CA GLY A 55 -17.40 -52.60 39.59
C GLY A 55 -17.46 -51.40 40.53
N ALA A 56 -18.35 -50.41 40.27
CA ALA A 56 -18.59 -49.23 41.11
C ALA A 56 -17.30 -48.48 41.51
N GLY A 57 -16.40 -48.29 40.55
CA GLY A 57 -15.15 -47.55 40.73
C GLY A 57 -15.41 -46.05 40.67
N SER A 58 -14.64 -45.26 41.42
CA SER A 58 -14.72 -43.80 41.37
C SER A 58 -13.31 -43.20 41.43
N TYR A 59 -13.03 -42.32 40.47
CA TYR A 59 -11.68 -41.89 40.12
C TYR A 59 -11.59 -40.36 40.07
N PRO A 60 -10.44 -39.78 40.43
CA PRO A 60 -10.24 -38.33 40.37
C PRO A 60 -10.22 -37.75 38.95
N THR A 61 -9.74 -38.54 37.98
CA THR A 61 -9.58 -38.09 36.58
C THR A 61 -9.97 -39.20 35.59
N LEU A 62 -10.12 -38.84 34.31
CA LEU A 62 -10.40 -39.80 33.24
C LEU A 62 -9.20 -40.71 32.99
N LYS A 63 -7.97 -40.20 33.11
CA LYS A 63 -6.76 -41.01 33.04
C LYS A 63 -6.77 -42.11 34.10
N ASP A 64 -7.11 -41.78 35.34
CA ASP A 64 -7.10 -42.77 36.43
C ASP A 64 -8.17 -43.86 36.21
N ALA A 65 -9.32 -43.49 35.64
CA ALA A 65 -10.34 -44.46 35.21
C ALA A 65 -9.81 -45.38 34.09
N PHE A 66 -9.12 -44.82 33.09
CA PHE A 66 -8.54 -45.61 32.00
C PHE A 66 -7.39 -46.52 32.48
N ASP A 67 -6.56 -46.05 33.42
CA ASP A 67 -5.51 -46.86 34.04
C ASP A 67 -6.10 -48.05 34.80
N ALA A 68 -7.24 -47.86 35.48
CA ALA A 68 -7.95 -48.95 36.15
C ALA A 68 -8.51 -49.99 35.16
N ILE A 69 -9.06 -49.54 34.03
CA ILE A 69 -9.51 -50.43 32.94
C ILE A 69 -8.31 -51.20 32.36
N ASN A 70 -7.20 -50.51 32.10
CA ASN A 70 -5.96 -51.12 31.60
C ASN A 70 -5.36 -52.15 32.57
N ALA A 71 -5.56 -51.97 33.88
CA ALA A 71 -5.16 -52.89 34.93
C ALA A 71 -6.11 -54.10 35.07
N GLY A 72 -7.17 -54.19 34.27
CA GLY A 72 -8.12 -55.31 34.27
C GLY A 72 -9.11 -55.29 35.42
N THR A 73 -9.24 -54.16 36.14
CA THR A 73 -10.16 -54.05 37.28
C THR A 73 -11.62 -53.88 36.85
N HIS A 74 -11.85 -53.42 35.61
CA HIS A 74 -13.15 -53.31 34.97
C HIS A 74 -13.11 -54.12 33.67
N THR A 75 -14.00 -55.10 33.55
CA THR A 75 -14.03 -56.05 32.42
C THR A 75 -15.43 -56.12 31.80
N GLY A 76 -15.54 -56.70 30.60
CA GLY A 76 -16.80 -56.73 29.85
C GLY A 76 -17.17 -55.35 29.29
N ALA A 77 -18.47 -55.03 29.26
CA ALA A 77 -18.94 -53.73 28.77
C ALA A 77 -18.78 -52.66 29.85
N VAL A 78 -17.90 -51.69 29.62
CA VAL A 78 -17.55 -50.66 30.61
C VAL A 78 -18.23 -49.33 30.27
N ILE A 79 -18.82 -48.69 31.26
CA ILE A 79 -19.36 -47.33 31.20
C ILE A 79 -18.50 -46.45 32.10
N VAL A 80 -17.99 -45.37 31.54
CA VAL A 80 -17.22 -44.32 32.21
C VAL A 80 -18.07 -43.06 32.20
N ASP A 81 -18.53 -42.63 33.36
CA ASP A 81 -19.36 -41.44 33.50
C ASP A 81 -18.56 -40.32 34.15
N ILE A 82 -18.31 -39.25 33.40
CA ILE A 82 -17.64 -38.03 33.87
C ILE A 82 -18.70 -37.15 34.56
N VAL A 83 -18.68 -37.14 35.88
CA VAL A 83 -19.68 -36.42 36.70
C VAL A 83 -19.25 -34.98 37.01
N ASN A 84 -17.95 -34.70 37.00
CA ASN A 84 -17.38 -33.35 37.16
C ASN A 84 -16.18 -33.16 36.24
N SER A 85 -15.83 -31.90 35.93
CA SER A 85 -14.65 -31.59 35.11
C SER A 85 -13.35 -32.12 35.71
N THR A 86 -12.44 -32.59 34.86
CA THR A 86 -11.14 -33.17 35.24
C THR A 86 -9.98 -32.46 34.55
N THR A 87 -8.80 -32.56 35.16
CA THR A 87 -7.54 -32.12 34.54
C THR A 87 -6.57 -33.30 34.50
N GLU A 88 -6.10 -33.62 33.31
CA GLU A 88 -5.21 -34.74 33.02
C GLU A 88 -3.76 -34.22 32.92
N PRO A 89 -2.92 -34.42 33.96
CA PRO A 89 -1.52 -33.99 33.91
C PRO A 89 -0.68 -34.79 32.91
N VAL A 90 -1.15 -36.00 32.59
CA VAL A 90 -0.65 -36.90 31.55
C VAL A 90 -1.88 -37.39 30.79
N ARG A 91 -1.76 -37.66 29.49
CA ARG A 91 -2.89 -38.11 28.65
C ARG A 91 -3.65 -39.30 29.25
N ALA A 92 -4.98 -39.29 29.12
CA ALA A 92 -5.83 -40.43 29.40
C ALA A 92 -5.66 -41.48 28.30
N ARG A 93 -4.91 -42.54 28.57
CA ARG A 93 -4.58 -43.59 27.59
C ARG A 93 -5.38 -44.85 27.85
N LEU A 94 -6.14 -45.29 26.86
CA LEU A 94 -6.80 -46.60 26.85
C LEU A 94 -6.07 -47.54 25.90
N ASN A 95 -5.67 -48.72 26.38
CA ASN A 95 -5.04 -49.75 25.57
C ASN A 95 -6.10 -50.68 24.98
N ALA A 96 -5.78 -51.31 23.85
CA ALA A 96 -6.58 -52.39 23.28
C ALA A 96 -6.91 -53.48 24.30
N SER A 97 -8.15 -53.97 24.27
CA SER A 97 -8.53 -55.17 25.03
C SER A 97 -7.66 -56.37 24.63
N GLY A 98 -7.21 -57.14 25.62
CA GLY A 98 -6.25 -58.24 25.46
C GLY A 98 -4.78 -57.82 25.52
N ILE A 99 -4.46 -56.51 25.60
CA ILE A 99 -3.09 -56.03 25.83
C ILE A 99 -2.85 -55.77 27.32
N GLY A 100 -1.83 -56.41 27.87
CA GLY A 100 -1.57 -56.36 29.31
C GLY A 100 -2.69 -57.04 30.09
N LEU A 101 -3.31 -56.33 31.04
CA LEU A 101 -4.44 -56.83 31.82
C LEU A 101 -5.80 -56.29 31.33
N ALA A 102 -5.82 -55.44 30.31
CA ALA A 102 -7.06 -54.87 29.77
C ALA A 102 -7.96 -55.99 29.21
N ASN A 103 -9.23 -56.05 29.62
CA ASN A 103 -10.15 -57.11 29.20
C ASN A 103 -11.61 -56.61 29.14
N TYR A 104 -11.87 -55.62 28.29
CA TYR A 104 -13.20 -55.07 28.06
C TYR A 104 -13.75 -55.50 26.69
N THR A 105 -15.07 -55.51 26.53
CA THR A 105 -15.76 -55.74 25.24
C THR A 105 -16.14 -54.44 24.55
N SER A 106 -16.40 -53.40 25.33
CA SER A 106 -16.66 -52.03 24.89
C SER A 106 -16.37 -51.06 26.02
N VAL A 107 -16.09 -49.80 25.69
CA VAL A 107 -15.99 -48.70 26.67
C VAL A 107 -16.86 -47.54 26.18
N ASN A 108 -17.81 -47.10 26.98
CA ASN A 108 -18.63 -45.92 26.69
C ASN A 108 -18.30 -44.81 27.68
N VAL A 109 -17.66 -43.75 27.20
CA VAL A 109 -17.38 -42.53 27.96
C VAL A 109 -18.52 -41.54 27.71
N SER A 110 -19.20 -41.15 28.78
CA SER A 110 -20.36 -40.25 28.74
C SER A 110 -20.35 -39.29 29.93
N THR A 111 -21.36 -38.42 30.01
CA THR A 111 -21.61 -37.59 31.19
C THR A 111 -23.08 -37.64 31.61
N SER A 112 -23.31 -37.80 32.91
CA SER A 112 -24.60 -37.60 33.57
C SER A 112 -24.80 -36.17 34.08
N ASN A 113 -23.83 -35.27 33.85
CA ASN A 113 -23.90 -33.88 34.27
C ASN A 113 -24.54 -33.02 33.17
N ALA A 114 -25.79 -32.60 33.43
CA ALA A 114 -26.55 -31.74 32.53
C ALA A 114 -25.97 -30.32 32.38
N SER A 115 -25.03 -29.90 33.23
CA SER A 115 -24.32 -28.61 33.09
C SER A 115 -23.11 -28.71 32.16
N GLY A 116 -22.77 -29.92 31.72
CA GLY A 116 -21.56 -30.22 30.97
C GLY A 116 -20.31 -30.35 31.83
N VAL A 117 -19.30 -30.98 31.25
CA VAL A 117 -18.01 -31.28 31.87
C VAL A 117 -16.86 -30.97 30.92
N THR A 118 -15.70 -30.68 31.48
CA THR A 118 -14.48 -30.43 30.73
C THR A 118 -13.37 -31.39 31.15
N VAL A 119 -12.71 -32.01 30.18
CA VAL A 119 -11.48 -32.78 30.35
C VAL A 119 -10.35 -31.95 29.76
N THR A 120 -9.54 -31.34 30.63
CA THR A 120 -8.41 -30.49 30.21
C THR A 120 -7.11 -31.26 30.30
N GLY A 121 -6.25 -31.24 29.28
CA GLY A 121 -4.95 -31.93 29.30
C GLY A 121 -3.78 -31.02 28.93
N SER A 122 -2.70 -31.10 29.71
CA SER A 122 -1.45 -30.36 29.46
C SER A 122 -0.36 -31.19 28.77
N ASP A 123 -0.53 -32.51 28.71
CA ASP A 123 0.29 -33.37 27.86
C ASP A 123 0.04 -33.04 26.38
N SER A 124 0.92 -33.53 25.53
CA SER A 124 0.79 -33.52 24.08
C SER A 124 -0.61 -33.93 23.59
N LEU A 125 -1.29 -34.91 24.21
CA LEU A 125 -2.67 -35.29 23.89
C LEU A 125 -3.53 -35.30 25.16
N VAL A 126 -4.84 -35.08 25.05
CA VAL A 126 -5.77 -35.28 26.18
C VAL A 126 -6.19 -36.73 26.29
N ILE A 127 -6.63 -37.34 25.18
CA ILE A 127 -7.10 -38.73 25.11
C ILE A 127 -6.34 -39.51 24.04
N ALA A 128 -5.88 -40.71 24.37
CA ALA A 128 -5.20 -41.61 23.44
C ALA A 128 -5.84 -43.01 23.45
N LEU A 129 -6.36 -43.41 22.28
CA LEU A 129 -6.98 -44.69 22.01
C LEU A 129 -6.01 -45.57 21.23
N MET A 130 -5.30 -46.45 21.96
CA MET A 130 -4.16 -47.22 21.43
C MET A 130 -4.59 -48.64 21.04
N GLY A 131 -4.95 -48.83 19.77
CA GLY A 131 -5.43 -50.11 19.22
C GLY A 131 -6.80 -50.53 19.73
N THR A 132 -7.56 -49.59 20.29
CA THR A 132 -8.83 -49.88 20.96
C THR A 132 -9.89 -50.33 19.97
N ARG A 133 -10.84 -51.14 20.47
CA ARG A 133 -12.02 -51.56 19.72
C ARG A 133 -13.29 -51.24 20.50
N ASN A 134 -14.35 -50.82 19.78
CA ASN A 134 -15.67 -50.52 20.35
C ASN A 134 -15.64 -49.51 21.50
N VAL A 135 -14.86 -48.43 21.36
CA VAL A 135 -14.86 -47.31 22.32
C VAL A 135 -15.72 -46.19 21.79
N ILE A 136 -16.66 -45.73 22.60
CA ILE A 136 -17.52 -44.59 22.29
C ILE A 136 -17.19 -43.47 23.28
N ILE A 137 -16.89 -42.28 22.77
CA ILE A 137 -16.88 -41.03 23.52
C ILE A 137 -18.11 -40.25 23.07
N ASP A 138 -19.11 -40.17 23.93
CA ASP A 138 -20.42 -39.60 23.64
C ASP A 138 -20.65 -38.34 24.48
N GLY A 139 -20.54 -37.17 23.84
CA GLY A 139 -20.76 -35.90 24.50
C GLY A 139 -22.23 -35.56 24.76
N ARG A 140 -23.19 -36.40 24.39
CA ARG A 140 -24.62 -36.10 24.56
C ARG A 140 -25.06 -36.30 26.01
N PHE A 141 -25.92 -35.41 26.48
CA PHE A 141 -26.71 -35.63 27.70
C PHE A 141 -28.16 -35.89 27.31
N GLY A 142 -28.76 -36.96 27.83
CA GLY A 142 -30.14 -37.34 27.46
C GLY A 142 -30.33 -37.63 25.97
N GLY A 143 -29.24 -37.91 25.23
CA GLY A 143 -29.28 -38.23 23.79
C GLY A 143 -29.15 -37.05 22.83
N SER A 144 -28.88 -35.83 23.31
CA SER A 144 -28.64 -34.65 22.45
C SER A 144 -27.57 -33.70 23.02
N GLY A 145 -27.18 -32.70 22.22
CA GLY A 145 -26.25 -31.62 22.62
C GLY A 145 -24.79 -32.03 22.77
N ARG A 146 -23.93 -31.08 23.14
CA ARG A 146 -22.47 -31.26 23.32
C ARG A 146 -22.05 -30.88 24.74
N PHE A 147 -22.12 -31.83 25.66
CA PHE A 147 -21.89 -31.65 27.10
C PHE A 147 -20.50 -32.11 27.56
N ILE A 148 -19.71 -32.76 26.72
CA ILE A 148 -18.30 -33.06 27.02
C ILE A 148 -17.39 -32.15 26.20
N SER A 149 -16.55 -31.39 26.90
CA SER A 149 -15.50 -30.57 26.28
C SER A 149 -14.14 -31.21 26.52
N ILE A 150 -13.34 -31.41 25.48
CA ILE A 150 -11.98 -31.99 25.52
C ILE A 150 -11.02 -30.90 25.05
N ILE A 151 -10.23 -30.38 25.99
CA ILE A 151 -9.41 -29.17 25.78
C ILE A 151 -7.93 -29.51 26.01
N GLY A 152 -7.17 -29.56 24.92
CA GLY A 152 -5.71 -29.55 25.00
C GLY A 152 -5.20 -28.15 25.29
N THR A 153 -4.22 -28.01 26.17
CA THR A 153 -3.57 -26.72 26.48
C THR A 153 -2.09 -26.71 26.08
N ASN A 154 -1.61 -27.78 25.46
CA ASN A 154 -0.21 -27.94 25.10
C ASN A 154 0.12 -27.20 23.81
N LEU A 155 1.07 -26.26 23.90
CA LEU A 155 1.44 -25.37 22.80
C LEU A 155 2.56 -25.88 21.88
N THR A 156 3.02 -27.12 22.09
CA THR A 156 4.14 -27.71 21.36
C THR A 156 3.70 -28.38 20.05
N THR A 157 4.65 -28.72 19.18
CA THR A 157 4.38 -29.45 17.94
C THR A 157 3.88 -30.87 18.21
N ASN A 158 3.04 -31.39 17.32
CA ASN A 158 2.41 -32.71 17.40
C ASN A 158 1.52 -32.91 18.64
N SER A 159 0.89 -31.82 19.14
CA SER A 159 -0.12 -31.87 20.20
C SER A 159 -1.55 -31.97 19.65
N GLY A 160 -2.52 -32.31 20.49
CA GLY A 160 -3.93 -32.37 20.09
C GLY A 160 -4.89 -32.74 21.21
N ALA A 161 -6.17 -32.90 20.88
CA ALA A 161 -7.17 -33.36 21.84
C ALA A 161 -7.28 -34.89 21.88
N ILE A 162 -7.59 -35.52 20.74
CA ILE A 162 -7.86 -36.96 20.68
C ILE A 162 -7.01 -37.65 19.61
N TRP A 163 -6.42 -38.78 19.98
CA TRP A 163 -5.58 -39.58 19.09
C TRP A 163 -6.03 -41.03 19.03
N LEU A 164 -6.27 -41.52 17.81
CA LEU A 164 -6.46 -42.93 17.51
C LEU A 164 -5.19 -43.46 16.84
N SER A 165 -4.67 -44.56 17.36
CA SER A 165 -3.42 -45.14 16.88
C SER A 165 -3.48 -46.66 16.87
N HIS A 166 -2.61 -47.28 16.08
CA HIS A 166 -2.35 -48.70 16.24
C HIS A 166 -1.62 -48.99 17.55
N GLY A 167 -1.70 -50.24 18.03
CA GLY A 167 -1.04 -50.68 19.25
C GLY A 167 0.47 -50.40 19.29
N ASN A 168 1.04 -50.40 20.50
CA ASN A 168 2.47 -50.20 20.73
C ASN A 168 3.29 -51.28 20.00
N GLY A 169 4.19 -50.87 19.09
CA GLY A 169 4.97 -51.73 18.20
C GLY A 169 6.04 -52.61 18.89
N THR A 170 5.88 -52.94 20.18
CA THR A 170 6.85 -53.74 20.95
C THR A 170 6.29 -55.05 21.51
N THR A 171 5.07 -55.46 21.15
CA THR A 171 4.46 -56.72 21.64
C THR A 171 3.99 -57.63 20.50
N ALA A 172 3.95 -58.95 20.79
CA ALA A 172 3.84 -60.10 19.88
C ALA A 172 2.62 -60.16 18.92
N LEU A 173 1.79 -59.12 18.82
CA LEU A 173 0.63 -59.05 17.92
C LEU A 173 0.87 -58.22 16.64
N GLY A 174 2.06 -57.62 16.48
CA GLY A 174 2.48 -56.96 15.24
C GLY A 174 1.53 -55.85 14.75
N ASP A 175 1.78 -55.38 13.53
CA ASP A 175 1.09 -54.26 12.87
C ASP A 175 -0.42 -54.50 12.59
N SER A 176 -1.07 -55.49 13.21
CA SER A 176 -2.46 -55.92 12.98
C SER A 176 -3.50 -55.33 13.97
N THR A 177 -3.10 -54.39 14.83
CA THR A 177 -3.88 -53.91 15.97
C THR A 177 -4.22 -52.41 15.91
N GLY A 178 -4.59 -51.92 14.73
CA GLY A 178 -5.14 -50.55 14.57
C GLY A 178 -6.36 -50.30 15.45
N ALA A 179 -6.61 -49.03 15.78
CA ALA A 179 -7.84 -48.65 16.48
C ALA A 179 -9.03 -48.87 15.53
N GLN A 180 -10.04 -49.64 15.95
CA GLN A 180 -11.16 -49.99 15.07
C GLN A 180 -12.51 -49.80 15.74
N ASP A 181 -13.53 -49.47 14.96
CA ASP A 181 -14.92 -49.41 15.44
C ASP A 181 -15.12 -48.43 16.63
N ASN A 182 -14.28 -47.40 16.73
CA ASN A 182 -14.39 -46.38 17.76
C ASN A 182 -15.23 -45.20 17.26
N VAL A 183 -15.97 -44.55 18.16
CA VAL A 183 -16.82 -43.40 17.83
C VAL A 183 -16.54 -42.23 18.76
N ILE A 184 -16.22 -41.08 18.20
CA ILE A 184 -16.13 -39.80 18.91
C ILE A 184 -17.29 -38.96 18.43
N ARG A 185 -18.24 -38.65 19.31
CA ARG A 185 -19.44 -37.91 18.91
C ARG A 185 -19.85 -36.79 19.85
N ASN A 186 -20.43 -35.75 19.26
CA ASN A 186 -21.08 -34.64 19.98
C ASN A 186 -20.19 -34.01 21.08
N CYS A 187 -18.89 -33.95 20.88
CA CYS A 187 -17.96 -33.31 21.82
C CYS A 187 -17.60 -31.89 21.36
N ASN A 188 -17.23 -31.01 22.30
CA ASN A 188 -16.51 -29.77 22.00
C ASN A 188 -15.00 -30.05 22.12
N ILE A 189 -14.22 -29.81 21.08
CA ILE A 189 -12.83 -30.28 20.96
C ILE A 189 -11.91 -29.12 20.59
N SER A 190 -10.78 -28.97 21.30
CA SER A 190 -9.73 -28.00 20.94
C SER A 190 -8.31 -28.47 21.29
N ALA A 191 -7.31 -28.08 20.49
CA ALA A 191 -5.91 -28.52 20.66
C ALA A 191 -5.02 -27.54 21.47
N GLY A 192 -5.50 -26.31 21.69
CA GLY A 192 -4.86 -25.34 22.58
C GLY A 192 -3.95 -24.31 21.91
N VAL A 193 -3.50 -24.54 20.67
CA VAL A 193 -2.65 -23.63 19.89
C VAL A 193 -3.50 -22.77 18.93
N THR A 194 -3.33 -21.46 19.01
CA THR A 194 -3.88 -20.48 18.04
C THR A 194 -3.10 -20.53 16.72
N GLN A 195 -3.67 -20.08 15.60
CA GLN A 195 -3.03 -20.13 14.27
C GLN A 195 -1.61 -19.50 14.21
N ASN A 196 -1.32 -18.54 15.10
CA ASN A 196 -0.15 -17.65 15.15
C ASN A 196 1.28 -18.28 15.21
N THR A 197 1.48 -19.58 15.04
CA THR A 197 2.83 -20.23 15.15
C THR A 197 3.25 -21.09 13.94
N ALA A 198 4.19 -20.60 13.10
CA ALA A 198 4.43 -21.10 11.73
C ALA A 198 4.83 -22.58 11.66
N SER A 199 5.51 -23.08 12.69
CA SER A 199 6.14 -24.39 12.74
C SER A 199 5.35 -25.45 13.52
N THR A 200 4.20 -25.11 14.12
CA THR A 200 3.47 -26.05 14.96
C THR A 200 2.45 -26.86 14.18
N VAL A 201 2.38 -28.16 14.44
CA VAL A 201 1.35 -29.04 13.88
C VAL A 201 0.50 -29.54 15.04
N THR A 202 -0.77 -29.15 15.08
CA THR A 202 -1.71 -29.52 16.14
C THR A 202 -3.02 -30.05 15.58
N TYR A 203 -3.67 -30.93 16.34
CA TYR A 203 -4.80 -31.71 15.85
C TYR A 203 -6.00 -31.65 16.79
N GLY A 204 -7.20 -31.38 16.27
CA GLY A 204 -8.43 -31.65 17.02
C GLY A 204 -8.56 -33.17 17.24
N VAL A 205 -8.71 -33.91 16.14
CA VAL A 205 -8.69 -35.38 16.15
C VAL A 205 -7.67 -35.88 15.13
N ILE A 206 -6.79 -36.80 15.53
CA ILE A 206 -5.81 -37.43 14.64
C ILE A 206 -5.88 -38.96 14.65
N PHE A 207 -5.86 -39.57 13.46
CA PHE A 207 -5.67 -41.00 13.29
C PHE A 207 -4.27 -41.18 12.67
N SER A 208 -3.36 -41.86 13.37
CA SER A 208 -1.96 -41.99 12.89
C SER A 208 -1.28 -43.23 13.45
N GLY A 209 0.02 -43.37 13.15
CA GLY A 209 0.87 -44.45 13.66
C GLY A 209 1.20 -44.30 15.14
N HIS A 210 2.00 -45.21 15.70
CA HIS A 210 2.46 -45.16 17.10
C HIS A 210 3.27 -43.88 17.41
N ASN A 211 3.99 -43.37 16.41
CA ASN A 211 4.58 -42.05 16.44
C ASN A 211 3.62 -41.06 15.76
N ARG A 212 3.31 -39.97 16.46
CA ARG A 212 2.35 -38.96 16.00
C ARG A 212 2.82 -38.28 14.72
N GLY A 213 1.89 -38.06 13.80
CA GLY A 213 2.18 -37.52 12.47
C GLY A 213 2.76 -38.56 11.49
N VAL A 214 3.09 -39.78 11.94
CA VAL A 214 3.52 -40.88 11.08
C VAL A 214 2.30 -41.67 10.61
N ASN A 215 2.39 -42.29 9.44
CA ASN A 215 1.37 -43.16 8.88
C ASN A 215 0.96 -44.30 9.83
N GLY A 216 -0.35 -44.48 10.03
CA GLY A 216 -0.92 -45.54 10.87
C GLY A 216 -1.68 -46.58 10.05
N ARG A 217 -1.57 -47.86 10.42
CA ARG A 217 -2.18 -48.99 9.70
C ARG A 217 -3.42 -49.52 10.43
N ASN A 218 -4.39 -50.00 9.66
CA ASN A 218 -5.61 -50.67 10.13
C ASN A 218 -6.46 -49.86 11.13
N ASN A 219 -6.34 -48.52 11.09
CA ASN A 219 -7.20 -47.65 11.88
C ASN A 219 -8.54 -47.51 11.15
N ASP A 220 -9.38 -48.55 11.21
CA ASP A 220 -10.53 -48.74 10.31
C ASP A 220 -11.86 -48.56 11.02
N ARG A 221 -12.91 -48.20 10.27
CA ARG A 221 -14.30 -48.09 10.79
C ARG A 221 -14.45 -47.16 12.00
N ASN A 222 -13.55 -46.20 12.17
CA ASN A 222 -13.64 -45.20 13.22
C ASN A 222 -14.48 -44.03 12.74
N LYS A 223 -15.21 -43.41 13.67
CA LYS A 223 -16.18 -42.37 13.36
C LYS A 223 -15.95 -41.10 14.18
N VAL A 224 -15.96 -39.96 13.51
CA VAL A 224 -15.96 -38.62 14.10
C VAL A 224 -17.28 -37.97 13.71
N LEU A 225 -18.23 -37.90 14.64
CA LEU A 225 -19.63 -37.56 14.35
C LEU A 225 -20.09 -36.32 15.13
N GLU A 226 -20.69 -35.33 14.47
CA GLU A 226 -21.42 -34.24 15.13
C GLU A 226 -20.61 -33.44 16.17
N ASN A 227 -19.29 -33.41 16.08
CA ASN A 227 -18.42 -32.69 17.02
C ASN A 227 -18.30 -31.20 16.65
N TYR A 228 -17.95 -30.38 17.64
CA TYR A 228 -17.45 -29.02 17.43
C TYR A 228 -15.92 -29.02 17.56
N ILE A 229 -15.18 -28.60 16.54
CA ILE A 229 -13.71 -28.66 16.56
C ILE A 229 -13.15 -27.27 16.22
N VAL A 230 -12.35 -26.71 17.12
CA VAL A 230 -11.75 -25.37 16.99
C VAL A 230 -10.31 -25.36 17.49
N LYS A 231 -9.57 -24.27 17.24
CA LYS A 231 -8.24 -24.01 17.80
C LYS A 231 -7.26 -25.16 17.61
N ALA A 232 -7.07 -25.51 16.34
CA ALA A 232 -6.14 -26.53 15.89
C ALA A 232 -5.60 -26.17 14.50
N ARG A 233 -4.40 -26.64 14.16
CA ARG A 233 -3.90 -26.53 12.77
C ARG A 233 -4.70 -27.43 11.84
N TYR A 234 -5.00 -28.64 12.29
CA TYR A 234 -5.85 -29.59 11.59
C TYR A 234 -7.08 -29.87 12.43
N GLY A 235 -8.28 -29.66 11.89
CA GLY A 235 -9.52 -30.05 12.58
C GLY A 235 -9.55 -31.57 12.78
N VAL A 236 -9.59 -32.30 11.67
CA VAL A 236 -9.47 -33.77 11.65
C VAL A 236 -8.38 -34.19 10.67
N MET A 237 -7.44 -35.03 11.10
CA MET A 237 -6.40 -35.60 10.25
C MET A 237 -6.40 -37.13 10.32
N ILE A 238 -6.45 -37.79 9.16
CA ILE A 238 -6.30 -39.24 9.05
C ILE A 238 -5.09 -39.56 8.17
N ASN A 239 -4.04 -40.09 8.80
CA ASN A 239 -2.86 -40.63 8.13
C ASN A 239 -2.92 -42.16 8.13
N GLY A 240 -3.37 -42.73 7.01
CA GLY A 240 -3.29 -44.17 6.77
C GLY A 240 -1.86 -44.67 6.55
N GLY A 241 -1.72 -45.98 6.36
CA GLY A 241 -0.43 -46.67 6.48
C GLY A 241 0.47 -46.50 5.26
N SER A 242 0.00 -46.94 4.11
CA SER A 242 0.67 -46.82 2.82
C SER A 242 -0.29 -47.16 1.68
N SER A 243 0.14 -47.02 0.43
CA SER A 243 -0.63 -47.48 -0.73
C SER A 243 -0.93 -48.99 -0.73
N ALA A 244 -0.15 -49.80 0.00
CA ALA A 244 -0.37 -51.23 0.15
C ALA A 244 -1.23 -51.59 1.37
N ASN A 245 -1.47 -50.64 2.29
CA ASN A 245 -2.26 -50.82 3.49
C ASN A 245 -2.97 -49.51 3.83
N LEU A 246 -4.08 -49.29 3.11
CA LEU A 246 -4.99 -48.17 3.33
C LEU A 246 -5.81 -48.45 4.59
N ASN A 247 -6.20 -47.41 5.32
CA ASN A 247 -7.27 -47.59 6.30
C ASN A 247 -8.62 -47.62 5.58
N ASP A 248 -9.52 -48.43 6.09
CA ASP A 248 -10.81 -48.72 5.46
C ASP A 248 -11.99 -48.13 6.26
N ASP A 249 -12.99 -47.64 5.53
CA ASP A 249 -14.35 -47.41 6.04
C ASP A 249 -14.46 -46.42 7.23
N ASN A 250 -13.52 -45.47 7.34
CA ASN A 250 -13.61 -44.38 8.33
C ASN A 250 -14.68 -43.35 7.96
N GLU A 251 -15.23 -42.67 8.96
CA GLU A 251 -16.34 -41.74 8.78
C GLU A 251 -16.10 -40.41 9.54
N ILE A 252 -16.29 -39.30 8.84
CA ILE A 252 -16.26 -37.94 9.38
C ILE A 252 -17.57 -37.28 8.97
N SER A 253 -18.56 -37.24 9.88
CA SER A 253 -19.92 -36.82 9.52
C SER A 253 -20.55 -35.81 10.46
N GLY A 254 -21.27 -34.81 9.95
CA GLY A 254 -22.06 -33.90 10.79
C GLY A 254 -21.25 -32.92 11.64
N ASN A 255 -19.92 -32.86 11.49
CA ASN A 255 -19.07 -32.04 12.35
C ASN A 255 -19.13 -30.56 11.96
N LEU A 256 -19.04 -29.70 12.96
CA LEU A 256 -18.78 -28.27 12.80
C LEU A 256 -17.30 -28.01 13.09
N ILE A 257 -16.53 -27.71 12.06
CA ILE A 257 -15.07 -27.54 12.13
C ILE A 257 -14.73 -26.08 11.84
N GLY A 258 -14.30 -25.37 12.87
CA GLY A 258 -13.96 -23.96 12.86
C GLY A 258 -14.91 -23.07 13.68
N PRO A 259 -14.43 -21.88 14.11
CA PRO A 259 -15.16 -20.94 14.96
C PRO A 259 -16.34 -20.29 14.23
N ALA A 260 -17.04 -19.33 14.85
CA ALA A 260 -18.10 -18.56 14.17
C ALA A 260 -17.59 -17.34 13.39
N ALA A 261 -16.31 -16.99 13.57
CA ALA A 261 -15.61 -15.91 12.88
C ALA A 261 -14.09 -16.15 12.99
N PHE A 262 -13.29 -15.56 12.09
CA PHE A 262 -11.82 -15.55 12.20
C PHE A 262 -11.36 -14.97 13.54
N GLY A 263 -10.27 -15.49 14.09
CA GLY A 263 -9.77 -15.13 15.40
C GLY A 263 -8.95 -16.24 16.07
N PRO A 264 -8.69 -16.17 17.39
CA PRO A 264 -7.72 -17.04 18.06
C PRO A 264 -8.06 -18.54 18.01
N ASP A 265 -9.33 -18.89 17.78
CA ASP A 265 -9.81 -20.27 17.78
C ASP A 265 -10.05 -20.83 16.37
N GLU A 266 -9.55 -20.17 15.32
CA GLU A 266 -9.66 -20.64 13.94
C GLU A 266 -8.87 -21.92 13.64
N ILE A 267 -9.19 -22.54 12.49
CA ILE A 267 -8.43 -23.69 12.01
C ILE A 267 -7.24 -23.18 11.23
N GLY A 268 -6.03 -23.53 11.66
CA GLY A 268 -4.83 -22.87 11.15
C GLY A 268 -4.36 -23.34 9.77
N PHE A 269 -4.66 -24.58 9.37
CA PHE A 269 -4.12 -25.18 8.14
C PHE A 269 -5.21 -25.88 7.31
N TYR A 270 -5.66 -27.09 7.70
CA TYR A 270 -6.70 -27.85 7.00
C TYR A 270 -7.89 -28.16 7.91
N GLY A 271 -9.11 -27.97 7.43
CA GLY A 271 -10.31 -28.40 8.14
C GLY A 271 -10.32 -29.92 8.35
N ILE A 272 -10.37 -30.65 7.23
CA ILE A 272 -10.29 -32.11 7.18
C ILE A 272 -9.18 -32.52 6.22
N SER A 273 -8.30 -33.43 6.65
CA SER A 273 -7.29 -34.02 5.78
C SER A 273 -7.25 -35.53 5.92
N VAL A 274 -7.37 -36.24 4.81
CA VAL A 274 -7.31 -37.69 4.79
C VAL A 274 -6.32 -38.21 3.74
N GLN A 275 -5.50 -39.17 4.15
CA GLN A 275 -4.44 -39.75 3.35
C GLN A 275 -4.43 -41.27 3.53
N PHE A 276 -4.11 -42.00 2.45
CA PHE A 276 -4.06 -43.47 2.47
C PHE A 276 -5.37 -44.10 2.96
N GLN A 277 -6.51 -43.61 2.46
CA GLN A 277 -7.84 -44.08 2.82
C GLN A 277 -8.52 -44.84 1.68
N ASN A 278 -9.39 -45.75 2.07
CA ASN A 278 -10.30 -46.44 1.19
C ASN A 278 -11.72 -46.43 1.75
N ARG A 279 -12.72 -46.05 0.94
CA ARG A 279 -14.13 -45.94 1.35
C ARG A 279 -14.36 -45.03 2.57
N CYS A 280 -13.53 -44.01 2.75
CA CYS A 280 -13.76 -42.99 3.76
C CYS A 280 -14.98 -42.15 3.38
N LEU A 281 -15.88 -41.92 4.33
CA LEU A 281 -17.07 -41.10 4.17
C LEU A 281 -16.87 -39.77 4.89
N ILE A 282 -16.91 -38.67 4.14
CA ILE A 282 -16.83 -37.30 4.65
C ILE A 282 -18.14 -36.61 4.27
N THR A 283 -19.10 -36.57 5.18
CA THR A 283 -20.46 -36.13 4.84
C THR A 283 -21.10 -35.15 5.80
N ASN A 284 -21.87 -34.20 5.29
CA ASN A 284 -22.67 -33.28 6.10
C ASN A 284 -21.84 -32.49 7.14
N ASN A 285 -20.56 -32.22 6.88
CA ASN A 285 -19.74 -31.37 7.74
C ASN A 285 -19.85 -29.91 7.29
N GLU A 286 -19.79 -28.99 8.25
CA GLU A 286 -19.54 -27.57 8.00
C GLU A 286 -18.08 -27.28 8.34
N VAL A 287 -17.29 -26.88 7.35
CA VAL A 287 -15.88 -26.51 7.50
C VAL A 287 -15.74 -25.02 7.21
N ARG A 288 -15.29 -24.26 8.20
CA ARG A 288 -15.31 -22.80 8.14
C ARG A 288 -14.17 -22.12 8.85
N PHE A 289 -13.86 -20.88 8.46
CA PHE A 289 -12.83 -20.04 9.06
C PHE A 289 -11.51 -20.81 9.19
N VAL A 290 -11.04 -21.31 8.04
CA VAL A 290 -9.76 -21.99 7.90
C VAL A 290 -8.78 -21.01 7.30
N GLY A 291 -7.63 -20.85 7.93
CA GLY A 291 -6.71 -19.77 7.57
C GLY A 291 -7.04 -18.49 8.32
N GLY A 292 -6.88 -17.34 7.67
CA GLY A 292 -7.16 -16.04 8.26
C GLY A 292 -6.89 -14.90 7.28
N ASN A 293 -7.37 -13.70 7.60
CA ASN A 293 -7.05 -12.49 6.86
C ASN A 293 -5.57 -12.07 7.07
N PHE A 294 -5.14 -11.00 6.40
CA PHE A 294 -3.77 -10.50 6.54
C PHE A 294 -3.35 -10.19 7.99
N ALA A 295 -4.28 -9.83 8.89
CA ALA A 295 -3.96 -9.52 10.29
C ALA A 295 -3.79 -10.77 11.18
N ASN A 296 -4.48 -11.86 10.84
CA ASN A 296 -4.60 -13.06 11.69
C ASN A 296 -3.69 -14.21 11.23
N THR A 297 -3.27 -14.21 9.97
CA THR A 297 -2.28 -15.19 9.52
C THR A 297 -0.90 -14.84 10.04
N ILE A 298 -0.01 -15.82 10.08
CA ILE A 298 1.45 -15.70 10.16
C ILE A 298 1.94 -16.51 8.96
N GLY A 299 2.88 -16.00 8.14
CA GLY A 299 3.19 -16.63 6.85
C GLY A 299 3.39 -18.16 6.93
N GLY A 300 2.94 -18.89 5.91
CA GLY A 300 3.24 -20.33 5.75
C GLY A 300 2.05 -21.20 5.34
N ALA A 301 2.19 -21.84 4.18
CA ALA A 301 1.40 -22.93 3.58
C ALA A 301 -0.05 -22.64 3.16
N ASP A 302 -0.55 -23.43 2.21
CA ASP A 302 -1.89 -23.30 1.63
C ASP A 302 -3.02 -23.54 2.63
N ARG A 303 -4.22 -23.04 2.37
CA ARG A 303 -5.41 -23.27 3.23
C ARG A 303 -6.41 -24.12 2.50
N ILE A 304 -6.86 -25.19 3.14
CA ILE A 304 -7.77 -26.15 2.51
C ILE A 304 -8.91 -26.51 3.46
N GLY A 305 -10.15 -26.42 2.97
CA GLY A 305 -11.32 -26.93 3.69
C GLY A 305 -11.24 -28.45 3.87
N ILE A 306 -11.31 -29.20 2.77
CA ILE A 306 -11.22 -30.66 2.74
C ILE A 306 -10.14 -31.12 1.76
N ASN A 307 -9.17 -31.89 2.25
CA ASN A 307 -8.05 -32.41 1.47
C ASN A 307 -8.06 -33.95 1.42
N LEU A 308 -8.14 -34.52 0.22
CA LEU A 308 -7.92 -35.94 -0.07
C LEU A 308 -6.50 -36.15 -0.61
N GLY A 309 -5.49 -36.20 0.26
CA GLY A 309 -4.12 -36.55 -0.10
C GLY A 309 -3.01 -35.77 0.61
N ASN A 310 -1.78 -35.94 0.16
CA ASN A 310 -0.59 -35.29 0.73
C ASN A 310 -0.03 -34.21 -0.18
N VAL A 311 -0.76 -33.10 -0.37
CA VAL A 311 -0.30 -32.02 -1.24
C VAL A 311 -0.62 -30.65 -0.62
N GLY A 312 0.27 -29.69 -0.87
CA GLY A 312 -0.09 -28.28 -0.95
C GLY A 312 -0.81 -27.98 -2.28
N VAL A 313 -1.38 -26.80 -2.40
CA VAL A 313 -2.15 -26.34 -3.55
C VAL A 313 -1.23 -25.83 -4.69
N THR A 314 0.10 -25.92 -4.53
CA THR A 314 1.08 -25.51 -5.54
C THR A 314 1.00 -26.32 -6.84
N ASN A 315 1.16 -25.63 -7.97
CA ASN A 315 1.05 -26.13 -9.35
C ASN A 315 2.04 -27.25 -9.78
N SER A 316 2.81 -27.90 -8.89
CA SER A 316 3.75 -28.98 -9.30
C SER A 316 4.10 -29.95 -8.17
N THR A 317 4.45 -31.19 -8.56
CA THR A 317 5.10 -32.31 -7.78
C THR A 317 4.18 -33.34 -7.10
N THR A 318 3.97 -34.54 -7.68
CA THR A 318 4.73 -35.82 -7.59
C THR A 318 4.74 -36.57 -6.24
N GLY A 319 4.23 -35.99 -5.15
CA GLY A 319 4.14 -36.64 -3.84
C GLY A 319 2.85 -37.43 -3.63
N VAL A 320 2.58 -38.46 -4.44
CA VAL A 320 1.22 -38.95 -4.56
C VAL A 320 0.81 -40.00 -3.52
N THR A 321 -0.23 -39.71 -2.74
CA THR A 321 -0.89 -40.65 -1.82
C THR A 321 -2.09 -41.32 -2.48
N THR A 322 -2.29 -42.60 -2.21
CA THR A 322 -3.44 -43.37 -2.71
C THR A 322 -4.66 -43.11 -1.84
N ASN A 323 -5.77 -42.68 -2.44
CA ASN A 323 -7.05 -42.49 -1.78
C ASN A 323 -8.12 -43.05 -2.73
N ASN A 324 -8.82 -44.10 -2.30
CA ASN A 324 -9.71 -44.88 -3.16
C ASN A 324 -11.15 -44.90 -2.65
N ASN A 325 -12.12 -44.83 -3.55
CA ASN A 325 -13.55 -45.02 -3.29
C ASN A 325 -14.09 -44.11 -2.17
N ASN A 326 -13.43 -43.00 -1.88
CA ASN A 326 -13.86 -42.10 -0.81
C ASN A 326 -15.03 -41.24 -1.30
N THR A 327 -15.94 -40.91 -0.39
CA THR A 327 -17.11 -40.09 -0.70
C THR A 327 -17.08 -38.82 0.13
N VAL A 328 -17.03 -37.66 -0.55
CA VAL A 328 -17.11 -36.31 0.03
C VAL A 328 -18.43 -35.71 -0.43
N THR A 329 -19.45 -35.71 0.43
CA THR A 329 -20.79 -35.28 0.01
C THR A 329 -21.58 -34.49 1.04
N GLY A 330 -22.40 -33.55 0.60
CA GLY A 330 -23.27 -32.79 1.50
C GLY A 330 -22.54 -31.84 2.45
N ASN A 331 -21.26 -31.54 2.22
CA ASN A 331 -20.49 -30.65 3.09
C ASN A 331 -20.70 -29.19 2.68
N VAL A 332 -20.71 -28.30 3.68
CA VAL A 332 -20.71 -26.84 3.49
C VAL A 332 -19.31 -26.33 3.86
N ILE A 333 -18.62 -25.71 2.92
CA ILE A 333 -17.21 -25.33 3.06
C ILE A 333 -17.06 -23.86 2.71
N HIS A 334 -16.63 -23.05 3.67
CA HIS A 334 -16.55 -21.61 3.44
C HIS A 334 -15.52 -20.90 4.30
N ASP A 335 -15.27 -19.63 4.01
CA ASP A 335 -14.30 -18.81 4.75
C ASP A 335 -12.93 -19.51 4.80
N ILE A 336 -12.45 -19.95 3.64
CA ILE A 336 -11.12 -20.54 3.48
C ILE A 336 -10.21 -19.46 2.92
N ILE A 337 -9.40 -18.85 3.77
CA ILE A 337 -8.74 -17.58 3.45
C ILE A 337 -7.23 -17.63 3.71
N GLU A 338 -6.45 -17.19 2.73
CA GLU A 338 -5.00 -17.01 2.80
C GLU A 338 -4.57 -15.76 2.02
N GLU A 339 -4.75 -14.59 2.61
CA GLU A 339 -4.54 -13.30 1.94
C GLU A 339 -3.07 -12.82 1.94
N ARG A 340 -2.08 -13.69 2.23
CA ARG A 340 -0.66 -13.29 2.30
C ARG A 340 0.25 -13.80 1.19
N THR A 341 0.36 -15.12 1.05
CA THR A 341 1.41 -15.68 0.19
C THR A 341 0.94 -16.93 -0.54
N TYR A 342 0.14 -17.77 0.11
CA TYR A 342 -0.18 -19.11 -0.37
C TYR A 342 -1.58 -19.21 -0.97
N SER A 343 -1.91 -20.40 -1.45
CA SER A 343 -3.20 -20.66 -2.08
C SER A 343 -4.30 -20.93 -1.06
N ALA A 344 -5.55 -20.83 -1.53
CA ALA A 344 -6.72 -21.28 -0.78
C ALA A 344 -7.62 -22.17 -1.66
N ALA A 345 -8.12 -23.26 -1.08
CA ALA A 345 -9.00 -24.19 -1.77
C ALA A 345 -10.14 -24.71 -0.89
N GLY A 346 -11.36 -24.80 -1.44
CA GLY A 346 -12.48 -25.47 -0.77
C GLY A 346 -12.21 -26.97 -0.61
N ILE A 347 -12.10 -27.68 -1.73
CA ILE A 347 -11.78 -29.12 -1.77
C ILE A 347 -10.55 -29.36 -2.65
N VAL A 348 -9.63 -30.20 -2.18
CA VAL A 348 -8.48 -30.68 -2.96
C VAL A 348 -8.49 -32.19 -3.07
N ILE A 349 -8.32 -32.69 -4.30
CA ILE A 349 -8.23 -34.11 -4.63
C ILE A 349 -6.79 -34.37 -5.12
N GLY A 350 -5.91 -34.67 -4.17
CA GLY A 350 -4.47 -34.86 -4.34
C GLY A 350 -4.08 -36.34 -4.40
N THR A 351 -4.64 -37.10 -5.34
CA THR A 351 -4.47 -38.57 -5.40
C THR A 351 -3.64 -39.02 -6.61
N THR A 352 -3.40 -40.35 -6.72
CA THR A 352 -2.53 -40.99 -7.73
C THR A 352 -2.83 -40.52 -9.15
N MET A 353 -1.83 -39.91 -9.80
CA MET A 353 -1.92 -39.42 -11.19
C MET A 353 -1.89 -40.54 -12.24
N SER A 354 -1.50 -41.75 -11.85
CA SER A 354 -1.46 -42.94 -12.70
C SER A 354 -1.70 -44.20 -11.85
N GLY A 355 -2.26 -45.25 -12.45
CA GLY A 355 -2.59 -46.51 -11.76
C GLY A 355 -4.08 -46.88 -11.85
N PRO A 356 -4.55 -47.83 -11.01
CA PRO A 356 -5.95 -48.23 -10.94
C PRO A 356 -6.87 -47.05 -10.65
N LYS A 357 -8.13 -47.13 -11.09
CA LYS A 357 -9.13 -46.08 -10.83
C LYS A 357 -9.30 -45.85 -9.33
N THR A 358 -9.16 -44.61 -8.90
CA THR A 358 -9.36 -44.18 -7.51
C THR A 358 -10.85 -44.12 -7.18
N GLN A 359 -11.71 -43.71 -8.10
CA GLN A 359 -13.19 -43.72 -7.95
C GLN A 359 -13.72 -42.92 -6.74
N ASN A 360 -13.05 -41.84 -6.36
CA ASN A 360 -13.57 -40.93 -5.35
C ASN A 360 -14.80 -40.18 -5.88
N LEU A 361 -15.76 -39.90 -5.00
CA LEU A 361 -17.01 -39.22 -5.32
C LEU A 361 -17.11 -37.91 -4.53
N ILE A 362 -17.10 -36.78 -5.22
CA ILE A 362 -17.19 -35.43 -4.66
C ILE A 362 -18.50 -34.86 -5.15
N ALA A 363 -19.53 -34.82 -4.30
CA ALA A 363 -20.87 -34.47 -4.74
C ALA A 363 -21.75 -33.73 -3.74
N ASN A 364 -22.71 -32.93 -4.21
CA ASN A 364 -23.64 -32.19 -3.34
C ASN A 364 -22.93 -31.30 -2.30
N ASN A 365 -21.72 -30.80 -2.56
CA ASN A 365 -21.04 -29.88 -1.64
C ASN A 365 -21.37 -28.44 -2.01
N VAL A 366 -21.46 -27.57 -1.00
CA VAL A 366 -21.65 -26.12 -1.13
C VAL A 366 -20.34 -25.45 -0.73
N ILE A 367 -19.74 -24.69 -1.65
CA ILE A 367 -18.42 -24.07 -1.46
C ILE A 367 -18.50 -22.58 -1.77
N PHE A 368 -18.18 -21.72 -0.80
CA PHE A 368 -18.19 -20.27 -1.01
C PHE A 368 -17.12 -19.53 -0.21
N ASN A 369 -16.87 -18.26 -0.54
CA ASN A 369 -15.95 -17.38 0.20
C ASN A 369 -14.53 -17.97 0.40
N VAL A 370 -13.95 -18.48 -0.68
CA VAL A 370 -12.56 -18.97 -0.72
C VAL A 370 -11.66 -17.90 -1.36
N ARG A 371 -10.57 -17.52 -0.71
CA ARG A 371 -9.65 -16.46 -1.18
C ARG A 371 -8.18 -16.77 -0.86
N GLY A 372 -7.30 -16.70 -1.86
CA GLY A 372 -5.85 -16.86 -1.70
C GLY A 372 -5.06 -15.80 -2.48
N ASN A 373 -4.01 -15.24 -1.86
CA ASN A 373 -3.20 -14.14 -2.40
C ASN A 373 -2.04 -14.65 -3.29
N GLY A 374 -2.36 -15.07 -4.51
CA GLY A 374 -1.49 -15.83 -5.44
C GLY A 374 -0.08 -15.26 -5.74
N THR A 375 0.88 -15.42 -4.83
CA THR A 375 2.31 -15.29 -5.17
C THR A 375 2.75 -16.42 -6.12
N GLY A 376 3.94 -16.35 -6.71
CA GLY A 376 4.30 -17.14 -7.89
C GLY A 376 4.19 -18.65 -7.69
N GLY A 377 3.11 -19.25 -8.20
CA GLY A 377 2.78 -20.68 -8.07
C GLY A 377 1.45 -20.95 -7.33
N ASP A 378 0.90 -19.95 -6.65
CA ASP A 378 -0.28 -20.03 -5.78
C ASP A 378 -1.57 -19.50 -6.42
N ALA A 379 -2.74 -19.91 -5.91
CA ALA A 379 -4.03 -19.68 -6.56
C ALA A 379 -5.26 -19.87 -5.65
N THR A 380 -6.44 -19.47 -6.15
CA THR A 380 -7.73 -19.65 -5.48
C THR A 380 -8.58 -20.70 -6.19
N PHE A 381 -9.07 -21.72 -5.47
CA PHE A 381 -9.91 -22.79 -6.04
C PHE A 381 -11.17 -23.08 -5.23
N GLY A 382 -12.30 -23.27 -5.90
CA GLY A 382 -13.44 -23.94 -5.27
C GLY A 382 -13.12 -25.42 -5.06
N ILE A 383 -12.85 -26.12 -6.17
CA ILE A 383 -12.43 -27.54 -6.19
C ILE A 383 -11.18 -27.69 -7.07
N LEU A 384 -10.12 -28.25 -6.52
CA LEU A 384 -8.90 -28.60 -7.26
C LEU A 384 -8.76 -30.11 -7.41
N HIS A 385 -8.82 -30.61 -8.64
CA HIS A 385 -8.53 -32.01 -9.00
C HIS A 385 -7.13 -32.12 -9.60
N ILE A 386 -6.21 -32.73 -8.86
CA ILE A 386 -4.81 -32.90 -9.28
C ILE A 386 -4.65 -34.22 -10.04
N GLY A 387 -5.17 -35.31 -9.48
CA GLY A 387 -5.13 -36.64 -10.06
C GLY A 387 -6.13 -37.58 -9.39
N GLY A 388 -6.57 -38.61 -10.12
CA GLY A 388 -7.48 -39.63 -9.64
C GLY A 388 -8.36 -40.19 -10.76
N PRO A 389 -7.88 -41.18 -11.53
CA PRO A 389 -8.64 -41.75 -12.63
C PRO A 389 -9.97 -42.34 -12.15
N GLY A 390 -11.08 -41.96 -12.81
CA GLY A 390 -12.42 -42.47 -12.49
C GLY A 390 -13.13 -41.72 -11.35
N ASP A 391 -12.53 -40.66 -10.82
CA ASP A 391 -13.18 -39.79 -9.84
C ASP A 391 -14.37 -39.03 -10.47
N LYS A 392 -15.34 -38.67 -9.63
CA LYS A 392 -16.54 -37.93 -10.03
C LYS A 392 -16.66 -36.65 -9.20
N VAL A 393 -16.78 -35.52 -9.86
CA VAL A 393 -17.09 -34.19 -9.28
C VAL A 393 -18.44 -33.76 -9.83
N ILE A 394 -19.51 -34.02 -9.09
CA ILE A 394 -20.88 -33.87 -9.60
C ILE A 394 -21.81 -33.14 -8.65
N PHE A 395 -22.76 -32.36 -9.15
CA PHE A 395 -23.78 -31.71 -8.30
C PHE A 395 -23.20 -30.82 -7.19
N ASN A 396 -22.03 -30.19 -7.36
CA ASN A 396 -21.51 -29.24 -6.37
C ASN A 396 -21.98 -27.82 -6.73
N SER A 397 -22.26 -26.99 -5.73
CA SER A 397 -22.48 -25.55 -5.90
C SER A 397 -21.24 -24.80 -5.42
N VAL A 398 -20.64 -24.01 -6.30
CA VAL A 398 -19.42 -23.25 -6.04
C VAL A 398 -19.65 -21.78 -6.34
N SER A 399 -19.38 -20.89 -5.38
CA SER A 399 -19.43 -19.44 -5.57
C SER A 399 -18.16 -18.78 -5.04
N LEU A 400 -17.34 -18.28 -5.95
CA LEU A 400 -16.12 -17.57 -5.62
C LEU A 400 -16.35 -16.07 -5.82
N THR A 401 -16.23 -15.29 -4.75
CA THR A 401 -16.50 -13.84 -4.78
C THR A 401 -15.47 -13.05 -3.97
N GLY A 402 -15.36 -11.76 -4.28
CA GLY A 402 -14.56 -10.79 -3.55
C GLY A 402 -13.15 -10.61 -4.10
N ASP A 403 -12.37 -9.80 -3.40
CA ASP A 403 -11.01 -9.41 -3.81
C ASP A 403 -9.97 -10.39 -3.27
N VAL A 404 -9.16 -11.01 -4.14
CA VAL A 404 -8.11 -11.97 -3.73
C VAL A 404 -6.79 -11.32 -3.32
N ASP A 405 -6.59 -10.02 -3.56
CA ASP A 405 -5.40 -9.26 -3.16
C ASP A 405 -5.74 -7.83 -2.67
N PRO A 406 -6.42 -7.70 -1.52
CA PRO A 406 -6.82 -6.39 -0.98
C PRO A 406 -5.63 -5.46 -0.71
N ALA A 407 -5.87 -4.15 -0.82
CA ALA A 407 -4.87 -3.10 -0.63
C ALA A 407 -4.14 -3.19 0.72
N GLY A 408 -2.81 -3.01 0.70
CA GLY A 408 -1.94 -3.11 1.89
C GLY A 408 -1.22 -4.46 2.04
N THR A 409 -1.50 -5.42 1.17
CA THR A 409 -0.75 -6.68 1.06
C THR A 409 0.48 -6.44 0.18
N GLY A 410 1.68 -6.39 0.78
CA GLY A 410 2.95 -6.10 0.06
C GLY A 410 3.42 -7.19 -0.91
N SER A 411 2.51 -7.93 -1.54
CA SER A 411 2.80 -9.04 -2.45
C SER A 411 1.78 -9.03 -3.56
N ALA A 412 2.14 -8.45 -4.70
CA ALA A 412 1.34 -8.51 -5.92
C ALA A 412 1.24 -9.96 -6.39
N SER A 413 0.05 -10.35 -6.86
CA SER A 413 -0.16 -11.67 -7.47
C SER A 413 0.82 -11.86 -8.63
N THR A 414 1.67 -12.88 -8.56
CA THR A 414 2.55 -13.29 -9.66
C THR A 414 2.06 -14.58 -10.33
N SER A 415 0.95 -15.14 -9.84
CA SER A 415 0.29 -16.32 -10.40
C SER A 415 -1.21 -16.06 -10.59
N PRO A 416 -1.67 -15.95 -11.85
CA PRO A 416 -2.93 -15.26 -12.14
C PRO A 416 -4.19 -16.11 -12.04
N VAL A 417 -4.21 -17.34 -11.50
CA VAL A 417 -5.37 -18.24 -11.74
C VAL A 417 -6.32 -18.34 -10.54
N ALA A 418 -7.58 -17.94 -10.75
CA ALA A 418 -8.69 -18.33 -9.89
C ALA A 418 -9.63 -19.27 -10.66
N SER A 419 -10.03 -20.40 -10.07
CA SER A 419 -10.97 -21.32 -10.74
C SER A 419 -12.04 -21.86 -9.82
N GLY A 420 -13.29 -21.85 -10.29
CA GLY A 420 -14.38 -22.55 -9.60
C GLY A 420 -14.06 -24.03 -9.43
N ILE A 421 -13.78 -24.72 -10.54
CA ILE A 421 -13.24 -26.09 -10.55
C ILE A 421 -12.01 -26.13 -11.46
N ARG A 422 -10.92 -26.73 -11.01
CA ARG A 422 -9.70 -26.88 -11.83
C ARG A 422 -9.26 -28.33 -11.92
N LYS A 423 -9.06 -28.80 -13.16
CA LYS A 423 -8.26 -29.99 -13.46
C LYS A 423 -6.82 -29.56 -13.75
N HIS A 424 -5.88 -29.93 -12.88
CA HIS A 424 -4.55 -29.33 -12.85
C HIS A 424 -3.49 -29.97 -13.78
N SER A 425 -3.19 -31.27 -13.64
CA SER A 425 -1.99 -31.86 -14.29
C SER A 425 -2.27 -32.68 -15.55
N ALA A 426 -1.37 -32.53 -16.53
CA ALA A 426 -1.11 -33.40 -17.69
C ALA A 426 0.31 -34.00 -17.58
N ALA A 427 0.47 -35.07 -16.80
CA ALA A 427 1.64 -35.94 -16.91
C ALA A 427 1.16 -37.32 -17.41
N SER A 428 1.45 -37.61 -18.69
CA SER A 428 1.30 -38.91 -19.35
C SER A 428 -0.10 -39.52 -19.51
N GLY A 429 -1.08 -38.83 -20.13
CA GLY A 429 -2.26 -39.48 -20.77
C GLY A 429 -3.10 -40.50 -19.95
N ALA A 430 -2.90 -40.60 -18.64
CA ALA A 430 -3.37 -41.71 -17.81
C ALA A 430 -4.66 -41.37 -17.03
N ASP A 431 -4.96 -40.08 -16.87
CA ASP A 431 -6.13 -39.59 -16.15
C ASP A 431 -7.19 -39.06 -17.13
N THR A 432 -7.85 -39.97 -17.85
CA THR A 432 -8.84 -39.69 -18.93
C THR A 432 -10.27 -40.11 -18.57
N ALA A 433 -10.54 -40.32 -17.28
CA ALA A 433 -11.79 -40.90 -16.79
C ALA A 433 -12.47 -40.09 -15.66
N VAL A 434 -12.04 -38.85 -15.42
CA VAL A 434 -12.72 -37.96 -14.47
C VAL A 434 -14.05 -37.46 -15.04
N LEU A 435 -15.12 -37.53 -14.25
CA LEU A 435 -16.43 -36.98 -14.59
C LEU A 435 -16.61 -35.65 -13.86
N ILE A 436 -16.78 -34.55 -14.60
CA ILE A 436 -17.13 -33.24 -14.03
C ILE A 436 -18.47 -32.81 -14.62
N SER A 437 -19.56 -32.91 -13.86
CA SER A 437 -20.90 -32.72 -14.42
C SER A 437 -21.93 -32.22 -13.42
N ASP A 438 -22.94 -31.49 -13.86
CA ASP A 438 -24.01 -30.99 -12.98
C ASP A 438 -23.54 -30.06 -11.86
N ASN A 439 -22.39 -29.41 -12.00
CA ASN A 439 -21.92 -28.43 -11.02
C ASN A 439 -22.43 -27.03 -11.36
N ALA A 440 -22.90 -26.30 -10.36
CA ALA A 440 -23.27 -24.89 -10.48
C ALA A 440 -22.08 -24.02 -10.08
N ILE A 441 -21.54 -23.21 -11.00
CA ILE A 441 -20.28 -22.49 -10.78
C ILE A 441 -20.48 -21.00 -11.05
N PHE A 442 -20.32 -20.21 -9.99
CA PHE A 442 -20.33 -18.77 -10.02
C PHE A 442 -18.93 -18.25 -9.66
N VAL A 443 -18.31 -17.45 -10.53
CA VAL A 443 -16.99 -16.86 -10.28
C VAL A 443 -17.01 -15.36 -10.56
N ASP A 444 -16.95 -14.58 -9.49
CA ASP A 444 -16.87 -13.12 -9.47
C ASP A 444 -15.79 -12.64 -8.50
N ILE A 445 -14.55 -13.06 -8.78
CA ILE A 445 -13.37 -12.61 -8.06
C ILE A 445 -12.77 -11.38 -8.77
N SER A 446 -12.36 -10.39 -7.98
CA SER A 446 -11.55 -9.25 -8.41
C SER A 446 -10.10 -9.38 -7.92
N SER A 447 -9.20 -8.63 -8.55
CA SER A 447 -7.84 -8.46 -8.06
C SER A 447 -7.35 -7.04 -8.35
N ASN A 448 -6.62 -6.43 -7.41
CA ASN A 448 -5.94 -5.15 -7.57
C ASN A 448 -4.69 -5.25 -8.48
N THR A 449 -4.22 -6.46 -8.78
CA THR A 449 -3.13 -6.74 -9.73
C THR A 449 -3.69 -7.01 -11.13
N VAL A 450 -3.18 -6.30 -12.15
CA VAL A 450 -3.75 -6.18 -13.51
C VAL A 450 -3.69 -7.43 -14.41
N THR A 451 -3.60 -8.65 -13.88
CA THR A 451 -3.49 -9.86 -14.71
C THR A 451 -4.16 -11.13 -14.15
N LEU A 452 -5.21 -11.06 -13.31
CA LEU A 452 -5.88 -12.29 -12.81
C LEU A 452 -6.76 -12.96 -13.89
N LEU A 453 -6.35 -14.14 -14.35
CA LEU A 453 -7.17 -15.09 -15.09
C LEU A 453 -8.16 -15.82 -14.16
N LYS A 454 -9.45 -15.53 -14.31
CA LYS A 454 -10.51 -16.28 -13.61
C LYS A 454 -11.30 -17.18 -14.55
N THR A 455 -11.53 -18.42 -14.13
CA THR A 455 -12.25 -19.43 -14.92
C THR A 455 -13.34 -20.11 -14.10
N CYS A 456 -14.49 -20.43 -14.70
CA CYS A 456 -15.44 -21.33 -14.04
C CYS A 456 -14.84 -22.75 -13.99
N ILE A 457 -14.31 -23.22 -15.13
CA ILE A 457 -13.55 -24.47 -15.22
C ILE A 457 -12.17 -24.27 -15.86
N GLY A 458 -11.12 -24.72 -15.17
CA GLY A 458 -9.75 -24.75 -15.68
C GLY A 458 -9.34 -26.15 -16.16
N GLY A 459 -8.87 -26.28 -17.40
CA GLY A 459 -8.30 -27.51 -17.97
C GLY A 459 -6.75 -27.50 -18.00
N PRO A 460 -6.11 -28.68 -18.11
CA PRO A 460 -4.65 -28.77 -18.06
C PRO A 460 -3.96 -28.38 -19.38
N VAL A 461 -4.46 -28.83 -20.54
CA VAL A 461 -3.96 -28.50 -21.89
C VAL A 461 -5.10 -28.51 -22.92
N SER A 462 -4.97 -27.80 -24.05
CA SER A 462 -5.99 -27.77 -25.13
C SER A 462 -6.26 -29.13 -25.76
N THR A 463 -5.30 -30.04 -25.69
CA THR A 463 -5.38 -31.40 -26.22
C THR A 463 -5.89 -32.42 -25.21
N TYR A 464 -6.26 -32.00 -23.98
CA TYR A 464 -6.76 -32.90 -22.96
C TYR A 464 -8.14 -33.43 -23.37
N LEU A 465 -8.25 -34.75 -23.47
CA LEU A 465 -9.52 -35.41 -23.76
C LEU A 465 -10.19 -35.79 -22.45
N TRP A 466 -11.40 -35.29 -22.21
CA TRP A 466 -12.23 -35.65 -21.05
C TRP A 466 -12.69 -37.13 -21.07
N GLY A 467 -12.34 -37.85 -22.15
CA GLY A 467 -12.44 -39.29 -22.29
C GLY A 467 -13.82 -39.86 -21.93
N THR A 468 -13.84 -40.97 -21.19
CA THR A 468 -15.08 -41.67 -20.80
C THR A 468 -15.73 -41.12 -19.53
N GLY A 469 -15.01 -40.28 -18.79
CA GLY A 469 -15.53 -39.60 -17.60
C GLY A 469 -16.44 -38.44 -18.00
N GLY A 470 -16.02 -37.61 -18.96
CA GLY A 470 -16.84 -36.57 -19.56
C GLY A 470 -16.95 -35.27 -18.74
N LEU A 471 -17.18 -34.18 -19.46
CA LEU A 471 -17.54 -32.86 -18.93
C LEU A 471 -18.92 -32.52 -19.51
N ASN A 472 -19.94 -32.21 -18.71
CA ASN A 472 -21.24 -31.81 -19.25
C ASN A 472 -22.22 -31.27 -18.19
N ASN A 473 -23.31 -30.62 -18.60
CA ASN A 473 -24.41 -30.21 -17.72
C ASN A 473 -23.95 -29.32 -16.56
N ASN A 474 -22.82 -28.63 -16.67
CA ASN A 474 -22.40 -27.67 -15.67
C ASN A 474 -22.96 -26.30 -16.02
N ASP A 475 -23.08 -25.42 -15.03
CA ASP A 475 -23.31 -24.01 -15.26
C ASP A 475 -22.02 -23.23 -15.04
N TYR A 476 -21.70 -22.35 -15.99
CA TYR A 476 -20.50 -21.52 -15.97
C TYR A 476 -20.90 -20.04 -15.99
N TYR A 477 -20.95 -19.43 -14.82
CA TYR A 477 -21.27 -18.01 -14.73
C TYR A 477 -20.11 -17.19 -14.18
N SER A 478 -19.71 -16.20 -14.97
CA SER A 478 -18.82 -15.12 -14.53
C SER A 478 -19.38 -13.79 -15.03
N PRO A 479 -19.75 -12.85 -14.15
CA PRO A 479 -20.42 -11.61 -14.52
C PRO A 479 -19.49 -10.57 -15.17
N ILE A 480 -18.17 -10.73 -15.05
CA ILE A 480 -17.18 -9.76 -15.56
C ILE A 480 -16.88 -10.06 -17.03
N LEU A 481 -17.57 -9.36 -17.91
CA LEU A 481 -17.32 -9.36 -19.35
C LEU A 481 -16.17 -8.38 -19.68
N GLY A 482 -14.93 -8.89 -19.67
CA GLY A 482 -13.68 -8.20 -20.03
C GLY A 482 -12.58 -9.20 -20.44
N THR A 483 -11.34 -8.76 -20.65
CA THR A 483 -10.20 -9.64 -21.03
C THR A 483 -9.83 -10.69 -19.99
N ASP A 484 -10.33 -10.54 -18.76
CA ASP A 484 -9.86 -11.27 -17.58
C ASP A 484 -10.83 -12.37 -17.12
N GLY A 485 -12.12 -12.25 -17.48
CA GLY A 485 -13.17 -13.21 -17.15
C GLY A 485 -13.38 -14.25 -18.23
N HIS A 486 -13.16 -15.53 -17.90
CA HIS A 486 -13.30 -16.62 -18.86
C HIS A 486 -14.25 -17.70 -18.34
N VAL A 487 -15.07 -18.23 -19.24
CA VAL A 487 -15.92 -19.38 -18.95
C VAL A 487 -15.02 -20.58 -18.65
N THR A 488 -13.95 -20.73 -19.42
CA THR A 488 -12.94 -21.78 -19.24
C THR A 488 -11.54 -21.31 -19.67
N GLY A 489 -10.49 -21.98 -19.18
CA GLY A 489 -9.12 -21.66 -19.57
C GLY A 489 -8.14 -22.82 -19.39
N ILE A 490 -7.08 -22.83 -20.20
CA ILE A 490 -6.00 -23.82 -20.17
C ILE A 490 -4.77 -23.20 -19.52
N ALA A 491 -4.33 -23.77 -18.39
CA ALA A 491 -3.19 -23.24 -17.65
C ALA A 491 -1.87 -23.91 -18.08
N GLY A 492 -1.07 -23.19 -18.86
CA GLY A 492 0.32 -23.48 -19.24
C GLY A 492 0.96 -22.27 -19.90
N THR A 493 2.29 -22.25 -20.10
CA THR A 493 3.01 -21.17 -20.80
C THR A 493 2.47 -21.00 -22.23
N GLY A 494 1.53 -20.08 -22.43
CA GLY A 494 0.79 -19.88 -23.69
C GLY A 494 -0.75 -19.95 -23.56
N THR A 495 -1.32 -19.46 -22.45
CA THR A 495 -2.73 -19.55 -22.05
C THR A 495 -3.72 -19.26 -23.17
N ILE A 496 -4.52 -20.27 -23.56
CA ILE A 496 -5.74 -20.07 -24.34
C ILE A 496 -6.91 -20.07 -23.35
N SER A 497 -7.68 -18.98 -23.35
CA SER A 497 -8.86 -18.82 -22.51
C SER A 497 -10.06 -18.44 -23.36
N TYR A 498 -11.25 -18.87 -22.93
CA TYR A 498 -12.49 -18.72 -23.70
C TYR A 498 -13.50 -17.89 -22.92
N VAL A 499 -13.84 -16.74 -23.49
CA VAL A 499 -14.79 -15.77 -22.92
C VAL A 499 -16.26 -16.19 -23.04
N SER A 500 -16.55 -17.30 -23.76
CA SER A 500 -17.92 -17.85 -23.86
C SER A 500 -17.92 -19.36 -23.92
N LEU A 501 -19.02 -19.96 -23.46
CA LEU A 501 -19.27 -21.41 -23.51
C LEU A 501 -19.27 -21.92 -24.96
N ALA A 502 -19.82 -21.14 -25.91
CA ALA A 502 -19.83 -21.52 -27.32
C ALA A 502 -18.42 -21.68 -27.89
N LEU A 503 -17.49 -20.80 -27.52
CA LEU A 503 -16.08 -20.91 -27.92
C LEU A 503 -15.42 -22.14 -27.30
N TRP A 504 -15.68 -22.41 -26.02
CA TRP A 504 -15.18 -23.60 -25.34
C TRP A 504 -15.68 -24.90 -25.97
N GLN A 505 -16.97 -24.99 -26.26
CA GLN A 505 -17.58 -26.15 -26.91
C GLN A 505 -17.00 -26.40 -28.31
N GLY A 506 -16.56 -25.34 -29.01
CA GLY A 506 -15.91 -25.43 -30.32
C GLY A 506 -14.51 -26.07 -30.29
N VAL A 507 -13.87 -26.21 -29.13
CA VAL A 507 -12.51 -26.75 -28.98
C VAL A 507 -12.51 -28.29 -29.05
N TYR A 508 -13.52 -28.94 -28.47
CA TYR A 508 -13.56 -30.39 -28.28
C TYR A 508 -14.48 -31.05 -29.32
N THR A 509 -13.98 -31.18 -30.55
CA THR A 509 -14.78 -31.66 -31.69
C THR A 509 -14.64 -33.15 -31.99
N SER A 510 -13.80 -33.90 -31.26
CA SER A 510 -13.62 -35.36 -31.47
C SER A 510 -13.20 -36.07 -30.18
N PRO A 511 -13.85 -37.19 -29.78
CA PRO A 511 -14.78 -38.02 -30.56
C PRO A 511 -16.27 -37.63 -30.42
N GLY A 512 -16.59 -36.43 -29.93
CA GLY A 512 -17.95 -35.87 -29.81
C GLY A 512 -17.95 -34.61 -28.94
N PRO A 513 -19.01 -33.79 -28.92
CA PRO A 513 -19.06 -32.57 -28.11
C PRO A 513 -18.97 -32.92 -26.61
N GLN A 514 -17.82 -32.62 -26.00
CA GLN A 514 -17.53 -32.96 -24.60
C GLN A 514 -18.06 -31.93 -23.59
N ASP A 515 -19.08 -31.14 -23.95
CA ASP A 515 -19.72 -30.18 -23.02
C ASP A 515 -21.07 -29.61 -23.54
N GLY A 516 -21.78 -30.36 -24.39
CA GLY A 516 -22.88 -29.82 -25.22
C GLY A 516 -24.17 -29.44 -24.48
N ALA A 517 -24.35 -29.87 -23.23
CA ALA A 517 -25.52 -29.59 -22.40
C ALA A 517 -25.22 -28.68 -21.19
N SER A 518 -24.00 -28.19 -21.07
CA SER A 518 -23.68 -27.13 -20.11
C SER A 518 -24.34 -25.81 -20.52
N ILE A 519 -24.50 -24.94 -19.54
CA ILE A 519 -25.12 -23.62 -19.70
C ILE A 519 -24.19 -22.51 -19.19
N GLN A 520 -24.43 -21.30 -19.66
CA GLN A 520 -23.76 -20.08 -19.22
C GLN A 520 -24.85 -19.08 -18.86
N ALA A 521 -25.36 -19.15 -17.63
CA ALA A 521 -26.44 -18.28 -17.16
C ALA A 521 -26.25 -17.97 -15.67
N ASP A 522 -26.76 -16.85 -15.19
CA ASP A 522 -26.69 -16.55 -13.76
C ASP A 522 -27.39 -17.67 -12.97
N PRO A 523 -26.71 -18.40 -12.07
CA PRO A 523 -27.32 -19.48 -11.32
C PRO A 523 -28.47 -19.01 -10.40
N MET A 524 -28.60 -17.70 -10.16
CA MET A 524 -29.65 -17.10 -9.33
C MET A 524 -29.67 -17.73 -7.94
N PHE A 525 -28.54 -17.75 -7.26
CA PHE A 525 -28.45 -18.22 -5.88
C PHE A 525 -29.20 -17.28 -4.93
N ALA A 526 -29.95 -17.84 -3.99
CA ALA A 526 -30.75 -17.09 -3.01
C ALA A 526 -29.89 -16.22 -2.07
N SER A 527 -28.68 -16.70 -1.76
CA SER A 527 -27.66 -15.99 -0.99
C SER A 527 -26.32 -16.71 -1.11
N ILE A 528 -25.21 -16.01 -0.89
CA ILE A 528 -23.86 -16.59 -0.90
C ILE A 528 -23.71 -17.73 0.13
N PRO A 529 -24.21 -17.62 1.37
CA PRO A 529 -24.04 -18.70 2.35
C PRO A 529 -24.82 -19.99 2.04
N SER A 530 -25.90 -19.90 1.26
CA SER A 530 -26.73 -21.07 0.95
C SER A 530 -26.40 -21.69 -0.39
N LEU A 531 -26.12 -20.88 -1.42
CA LEU A 531 -26.01 -21.29 -2.84
C LEU A 531 -27.18 -22.15 -3.34
N LYS A 532 -28.35 -22.02 -2.72
CA LYS A 532 -29.58 -22.67 -3.16
C LYS A 532 -30.22 -21.84 -4.28
N PRO A 533 -30.62 -22.43 -5.41
CA PRO A 533 -31.20 -21.69 -6.52
C PRO A 533 -32.57 -21.11 -6.15
N LEU A 534 -32.86 -19.93 -6.68
CA LEU A 534 -34.19 -19.31 -6.62
C LEU A 534 -35.17 -20.00 -7.57
N THR A 535 -36.46 -19.92 -7.28
CA THR A 535 -37.51 -20.35 -8.22
C THR A 535 -37.38 -19.53 -9.51
N GLY A 536 -37.29 -20.22 -10.66
CA GLY A 536 -37.02 -19.59 -11.95
C GLY A 536 -35.54 -19.58 -12.36
N SER A 537 -34.64 -20.05 -11.50
CA SER A 537 -33.23 -20.24 -11.83
C SER A 537 -33.05 -21.14 -13.07
N PRO A 538 -32.09 -20.82 -13.97
CA PRO A 538 -31.78 -21.63 -15.14
C PRO A 538 -31.18 -23.00 -14.80
N LEU A 539 -30.76 -23.22 -13.54
CA LEU A 539 -30.22 -24.50 -13.08
C LEU A 539 -31.30 -25.59 -12.98
N VAL A 540 -32.56 -25.19 -12.76
CA VAL A 540 -33.66 -26.09 -12.42
C VAL A 540 -34.02 -26.94 -13.63
N GLY A 541 -33.79 -28.25 -13.51
CA GLY A 541 -34.07 -29.21 -14.59
C GLY A 541 -33.09 -29.17 -15.77
N ALA A 542 -31.93 -28.51 -15.62
CA ALA A 542 -30.89 -28.46 -16.66
C ALA A 542 -29.85 -29.59 -16.54
N GLY A 543 -29.87 -30.35 -15.43
CA GLY A 543 -28.93 -31.43 -15.17
C GLY A 543 -29.33 -32.77 -15.79
N ALA A 544 -28.50 -33.79 -15.55
CA ALA A 544 -28.73 -35.18 -15.93
C ALA A 544 -28.52 -36.12 -14.73
N PRO A 545 -29.31 -37.21 -14.56
CA PRO A 545 -29.17 -38.12 -13.43
C PRO A 545 -27.78 -38.79 -13.40
N LYS A 546 -27.09 -38.75 -12.24
CA LYS A 546 -25.76 -39.38 -12.07
C LYS A 546 -25.71 -40.34 -10.88
N SER A 547 -25.28 -41.57 -11.15
CA SER A 547 -25.04 -42.57 -10.10
C SER A 547 -23.73 -42.29 -9.32
N PRO A 548 -23.70 -42.48 -7.99
CA PRO A 548 -24.77 -43.06 -7.15
C PRO A 548 -25.68 -42.02 -6.46
N ILE A 549 -25.64 -40.76 -6.85
CA ILE A 549 -26.36 -39.68 -6.15
C ILE A 549 -27.84 -39.68 -6.51
N THR A 550 -28.70 -39.92 -5.52
CA THR A 550 -30.16 -39.96 -5.67
C THR A 550 -30.89 -38.88 -4.86
N THR A 551 -30.19 -38.19 -3.96
CA THR A 551 -30.73 -37.08 -3.19
C THR A 551 -29.80 -35.86 -3.28
N ASP A 552 -30.34 -34.69 -2.99
CA ASP A 552 -29.59 -33.44 -2.85
C ASP A 552 -28.97 -33.31 -1.45
N ILE A 553 -28.31 -32.17 -1.17
CA ILE A 553 -27.69 -31.89 0.14
C ILE A 553 -28.68 -31.86 1.31
N GLU A 554 -29.96 -31.55 1.05
CA GLU A 554 -31.03 -31.53 2.06
C GLU A 554 -31.73 -32.90 2.19
N GLY A 555 -31.28 -33.91 1.44
CA GLY A 555 -31.89 -35.23 1.41
C GLY A 555 -33.15 -35.33 0.54
N ASN A 556 -33.50 -34.30 -0.23
CA ASN A 556 -34.62 -34.35 -1.15
C ASN A 556 -34.28 -35.26 -2.34
N PRO A 557 -35.22 -36.11 -2.82
CA PRO A 557 -35.00 -36.93 -4.01
C PRO A 557 -34.69 -36.06 -5.23
N ARG A 558 -33.63 -36.38 -5.97
CA ARG A 558 -33.34 -35.77 -7.27
C ARG A 558 -34.27 -36.31 -8.35
N SER A 559 -34.65 -35.46 -9.29
CA SER A 559 -35.41 -35.86 -10.47
C SER A 559 -34.69 -36.96 -11.25
N GLY A 560 -35.41 -38.04 -11.55
CA GLY A 560 -34.89 -39.18 -12.31
C GLY A 560 -34.77 -38.93 -13.82
N LEU A 561 -35.18 -37.75 -14.29
CA LEU A 561 -35.08 -37.35 -15.70
C LEU A 561 -34.20 -36.12 -15.86
N ASN A 562 -34.55 -35.03 -15.16
CA ASN A 562 -33.94 -33.72 -15.29
C ASN A 562 -33.68 -33.14 -13.89
N PRO A 563 -32.60 -33.55 -13.20
CA PRO A 563 -32.23 -32.98 -11.91
C PRO A 563 -31.78 -31.53 -12.04
N THR A 564 -31.78 -30.80 -10.93
CA THR A 564 -31.23 -29.44 -10.86
C THR A 564 -29.70 -29.50 -10.81
N ILE A 565 -29.04 -28.64 -11.60
CA ILE A 565 -27.57 -28.44 -11.54
C ILE A 565 -27.21 -27.86 -10.16
N GLY A 566 -26.13 -28.34 -9.54
CA GLY A 566 -25.68 -27.90 -8.22
C GLY A 566 -26.19 -28.77 -7.07
N ALA A 567 -25.91 -28.33 -5.84
CA ALA A 567 -26.08 -29.14 -4.62
C ALA A 567 -27.52 -29.37 -4.18
N TYR A 568 -28.48 -28.61 -4.70
CA TYR A 568 -29.89 -28.61 -4.30
C TYR A 568 -30.79 -29.05 -5.46
N GLU A 569 -31.87 -29.75 -5.15
CA GLU A 569 -32.94 -30.05 -6.10
C GLU A 569 -34.06 -28.99 -6.01
N ASN A 570 -34.44 -28.65 -4.78
CA ASN A 570 -35.51 -27.69 -4.49
C ASN A 570 -35.01 -26.24 -4.57
N THR A 571 -35.91 -25.33 -4.92
CA THR A 571 -35.62 -23.90 -4.98
C THR A 571 -36.12 -23.14 -3.75
N VAL A 572 -35.59 -21.94 -3.54
CA VAL A 572 -36.14 -20.94 -2.61
C VAL A 572 -37.00 -19.97 -3.39
N ALA A 573 -38.13 -19.55 -2.83
CA ALA A 573 -38.90 -18.46 -3.45
C ALA A 573 -38.03 -17.21 -3.53
N PRO A 574 -38.00 -16.50 -4.68
CA PRO A 574 -37.27 -15.24 -4.78
C PRO A 574 -37.80 -14.24 -3.76
N ILE A 575 -36.87 -13.57 -3.11
CA ILE A 575 -37.15 -12.38 -2.30
C ILE A 575 -37.81 -11.32 -3.18
N THR A 576 -38.87 -10.74 -2.65
CA THR A 576 -39.70 -9.78 -3.38
C THR A 576 -38.97 -8.47 -3.61
N ASP A 577 -38.31 -7.94 -2.59
CA ASP A 577 -37.52 -6.72 -2.62
C ASP A 577 -36.14 -7.01 -1.99
N ASP A 578 -35.06 -6.81 -2.74
CA ASP A 578 -33.67 -6.89 -2.28
C ASP A 578 -32.81 -6.01 -3.19
N VAL A 579 -32.05 -5.08 -2.61
CA VAL A 579 -31.12 -4.20 -3.33
C VAL A 579 -29.77 -4.16 -2.63
N GLY A 580 -28.69 -4.08 -3.42
CA GLY A 580 -27.35 -3.98 -2.87
C GLY A 580 -26.44 -3.04 -3.65
N ILE A 581 -25.27 -2.74 -3.09
CA ILE A 581 -24.22 -1.94 -3.73
C ILE A 581 -23.15 -2.87 -4.29
N THR A 582 -23.01 -2.91 -5.62
CA THR A 582 -22.07 -3.82 -6.29
C THR A 582 -20.76 -3.15 -6.71
N ALA A 583 -20.74 -1.82 -6.82
CA ALA A 583 -19.54 -1.06 -7.14
C ALA A 583 -19.64 0.37 -6.61
N ALA A 584 -18.50 0.99 -6.32
CA ALA A 584 -18.44 2.42 -6.03
C ALA A 584 -17.06 3.00 -6.41
N SER A 585 -17.02 4.25 -6.83
CA SER A 585 -15.78 4.97 -7.17
C SER A 585 -15.91 6.47 -6.92
N ILE A 586 -14.78 7.13 -6.62
CA ILE A 586 -14.70 8.58 -6.44
C ILE A 586 -13.94 9.20 -7.60
N GLY A 587 -14.50 10.28 -8.15
CA GLY A 587 -14.00 10.89 -9.37
C GLY A 587 -14.22 9.98 -10.58
N ALA A 588 -13.79 10.46 -11.74
CA ALA A 588 -13.72 9.61 -12.92
C ALA A 588 -12.54 8.64 -12.81
N LEU A 589 -12.68 7.44 -13.40
CA LEU A 589 -11.66 6.39 -13.32
C LEU A 589 -10.29 6.92 -13.75
N GLY A 590 -9.30 6.80 -12.88
CA GLY A 590 -7.93 7.26 -13.12
C GLY A 590 -7.67 8.72 -12.77
N GLN A 591 -8.64 9.50 -12.28
CA GLN A 591 -8.42 10.88 -11.83
C GLN A 591 -7.60 10.94 -10.53
N ILE A 592 -6.74 11.95 -10.37
CA ILE A 592 -6.03 12.20 -9.11
C ILE A 592 -6.99 12.91 -8.14
N ILE A 593 -7.06 12.37 -6.92
CA ILE A 593 -7.87 12.92 -5.83
C ILE A 593 -6.98 13.82 -4.98
N SER A 594 -7.24 15.13 -5.03
CA SER A 594 -6.43 16.17 -4.41
C SER A 594 -7.22 16.91 -3.33
N VAL A 595 -6.53 17.39 -2.29
CA VAL A 595 -7.16 18.18 -1.21
C VAL A 595 -7.85 19.43 -1.73
N GLY A 596 -8.93 19.85 -1.06
CA GLY A 596 -9.63 21.11 -1.34
C GLY A 596 -10.52 21.10 -2.59
N LYS A 597 -10.62 19.97 -3.31
CA LYS A 597 -11.48 19.82 -4.49
C LYS A 597 -12.66 18.88 -4.22
N GLY A 598 -13.78 19.21 -4.82
CA GLY A 598 -14.97 18.36 -4.78
C GLY A 598 -14.92 17.27 -5.84
N TYR A 599 -15.16 16.02 -5.43
CA TYR A 599 -15.28 14.87 -6.32
C TYR A 599 -16.67 14.24 -6.21
N ASP A 600 -17.19 13.75 -7.33
CA ASP A 600 -18.43 12.99 -7.33
C ASP A 600 -18.14 11.55 -6.93
N LEU A 601 -19.01 10.98 -6.08
CA LEU A 601 -19.02 9.56 -5.77
C LEU A 601 -20.10 8.90 -6.64
N THR A 602 -19.72 7.88 -7.40
CA THR A 602 -20.68 7.04 -8.14
C THR A 602 -20.80 5.69 -7.43
N ALA A 603 -22.02 5.25 -7.18
CA ALA A 603 -22.34 3.94 -6.62
C ALA A 603 -23.27 3.17 -7.56
N THR A 604 -23.00 1.90 -7.81
CA THR A 604 -23.87 1.03 -8.60
C THR A 604 -24.76 0.22 -7.68
N VAL A 605 -26.06 0.49 -7.73
CA VAL A 605 -27.12 -0.27 -7.07
C VAL A 605 -27.53 -1.42 -7.99
N LYS A 606 -27.72 -2.62 -7.44
CA LYS A 606 -28.30 -3.77 -8.13
C LYS A 606 -29.57 -4.21 -7.42
N ASN A 607 -30.62 -4.53 -8.19
CA ASN A 607 -31.83 -5.16 -7.66
C ASN A 607 -31.70 -6.69 -7.75
N PHE A 608 -31.67 -7.35 -6.60
CA PHE A 608 -31.66 -8.80 -6.47
C PHE A 608 -33.07 -9.38 -6.26
N GLY A 609 -34.05 -8.54 -5.91
CA GLY A 609 -35.45 -8.91 -5.74
C GLY A 609 -36.22 -9.05 -7.06
N VAL A 610 -37.36 -9.75 -7.03
CA VAL A 610 -38.23 -9.90 -8.22
C VAL A 610 -39.02 -8.65 -8.57
N ASN A 611 -39.36 -7.81 -7.60
CA ASN A 611 -40.07 -6.57 -7.88
C ASN A 611 -39.11 -5.54 -8.44
N THR A 612 -39.52 -4.86 -9.51
CA THR A 612 -38.83 -3.67 -10.01
C THR A 612 -38.80 -2.61 -8.91
N GLN A 613 -37.61 -2.20 -8.50
CA GLN A 613 -37.41 -1.11 -7.55
C GLN A 613 -37.40 0.22 -8.29
N THR A 614 -38.05 1.24 -7.75
CA THR A 614 -38.17 2.55 -8.43
C THR A 614 -37.51 3.68 -7.65
N VAL A 615 -37.28 3.51 -6.34
CA VAL A 615 -36.62 4.48 -5.48
C VAL A 615 -35.81 3.74 -4.44
N VAL A 616 -34.49 3.70 -4.62
CA VAL A 616 -33.55 3.08 -3.70
C VAL A 616 -32.64 4.16 -3.10
N PRO A 617 -32.70 4.41 -1.78
CA PRO A 617 -31.90 5.44 -1.13
C PRO A 617 -30.47 4.93 -0.85
N VAL A 618 -29.47 5.65 -1.35
CA VAL A 618 -28.06 5.34 -1.16
C VAL A 618 -27.39 6.41 -0.29
N TYR A 619 -26.47 5.99 0.56
CA TYR A 619 -25.70 6.81 1.49
C TYR A 619 -24.21 6.48 1.39
N TYR A 620 -23.36 7.37 1.91
CA TYR A 620 -21.95 7.06 2.15
C TYR A 620 -21.40 7.74 3.42
N ASP A 621 -20.25 7.28 3.91
CA ASP A 621 -19.44 7.94 4.93
C ASP A 621 -17.95 7.82 4.57
N VAL A 622 -17.13 8.70 5.16
CA VAL A 622 -15.67 8.66 5.07
C VAL A 622 -15.11 8.50 6.48
N ASP A 623 -14.21 7.53 6.66
CA ASP A 623 -13.56 7.16 7.93
C ASP A 623 -14.52 6.94 9.10
N GLY A 624 -15.74 6.43 8.83
CA GLY A 624 -16.76 6.24 9.86
C GLY A 624 -17.36 7.54 10.37
N GLY A 625 -17.27 8.61 9.59
CA GLY A 625 -17.87 9.92 9.86
C GLY A 625 -19.40 9.92 9.77
N SER A 626 -19.98 11.11 9.68
CA SER A 626 -21.44 11.25 9.52
C SER A 626 -21.88 10.79 8.13
N ALA A 627 -22.97 10.03 8.08
CA ALA A 627 -23.57 9.58 6.83
C ALA A 627 -24.03 10.77 5.96
N VAL A 628 -23.73 10.70 4.67
CA VAL A 628 -24.15 11.65 3.64
C VAL A 628 -25.13 10.96 2.71
N GLY A 629 -26.30 11.56 2.52
CA GLY A 629 -27.42 10.98 1.74
C GLY A 629 -28.77 11.18 2.45
N PRO A 630 -29.85 10.57 1.92
CA PRO A 630 -29.84 9.68 0.76
C PRO A 630 -29.76 10.43 -0.57
N VAL A 631 -29.12 9.82 -1.56
CA VAL A 631 -29.40 10.08 -2.97
C VAL A 631 -30.13 8.88 -3.52
N ASN A 632 -31.27 9.12 -4.16
CA ASN A 632 -32.12 8.05 -4.68
C ASN A 632 -31.76 7.71 -6.12
N THR A 633 -31.99 6.45 -6.49
CA THR A 633 -32.07 6.02 -7.89
C THR A 633 -33.21 6.77 -8.62
N VAL A 634 -33.05 6.98 -9.93
CA VAL A 634 -33.93 7.80 -10.77
C VAL A 634 -34.79 6.92 -11.70
N GLY A 635 -34.30 5.74 -12.06
CA GLY A 635 -34.95 4.80 -12.96
C GLY A 635 -35.57 3.59 -12.25
N PRO A 636 -36.46 2.85 -12.94
CA PRO A 636 -36.83 1.53 -12.52
C PRO A 636 -35.63 0.58 -12.66
N ILE A 637 -35.29 -0.10 -11.58
CA ILE A 637 -34.31 -1.17 -11.54
C ILE A 637 -35.08 -2.49 -11.60
N PRO A 638 -35.28 -3.11 -12.78
CA PRO A 638 -35.93 -4.41 -12.88
C PRO A 638 -35.11 -5.48 -12.14
N GLN A 639 -35.67 -6.67 -11.94
CA GLN A 639 -34.92 -7.80 -11.38
C GLN A 639 -33.59 -7.99 -12.13
N ASN A 640 -32.49 -8.14 -11.38
CA ASN A 640 -31.10 -8.20 -11.86
C ASN A 640 -30.59 -6.95 -12.60
N GLY A 641 -31.42 -5.91 -12.72
CA GLY A 641 -31.02 -4.62 -13.26
C GLY A 641 -30.07 -3.90 -12.31
N THR A 642 -29.29 -2.98 -12.88
CA THR A 642 -28.42 -2.08 -12.13
C THR A 642 -28.73 -0.63 -12.47
N GLU A 643 -28.43 0.25 -11.54
CA GLU A 643 -28.50 1.69 -11.74
C GLU A 643 -27.38 2.40 -10.98
N ASN A 644 -26.82 3.45 -11.58
CA ASN A 644 -25.81 4.27 -10.95
C ASN A 644 -26.44 5.43 -10.20
N VAL A 645 -26.06 5.61 -8.95
CA VAL A 645 -26.36 6.78 -8.13
C VAL A 645 -25.11 7.64 -8.05
N VAL A 646 -25.24 8.91 -8.42
CA VAL A 646 -24.15 9.89 -8.38
C VAL A 646 -24.43 10.91 -7.29
N PHE A 647 -23.55 10.96 -6.29
CA PHE A 647 -23.54 11.99 -5.27
C PHE A 647 -22.81 13.21 -5.82
N ASN A 648 -23.59 14.12 -6.43
CA ASN A 648 -23.08 15.35 -7.01
C ASN A 648 -22.65 16.34 -5.92
N GLY A 649 -21.46 16.92 -6.04
CA GLY A 649 -21.14 18.16 -5.34
C GLY A 649 -20.19 18.08 -4.14
N GLY A 650 -19.26 17.13 -4.09
CA GLY A 650 -17.89 17.36 -3.61
C GLY A 650 -17.58 17.81 -2.17
N PHE A 651 -18.55 18.21 -1.34
CA PHE A 651 -18.26 18.82 -0.04
C PHE A 651 -17.61 17.85 0.95
N ALA A 652 -17.97 16.55 0.93
CA ALA A 652 -17.41 15.58 1.87
C ALA A 652 -15.91 15.29 1.63
N PHE A 653 -15.44 15.43 0.38
CA PHE A 653 -14.06 15.14 0.03
C PHE A 653 -13.17 16.40 0.05
N SER A 654 -13.77 17.59 -0.07
CA SER A 654 -13.04 18.87 -0.07
C SER A 654 -12.33 19.18 1.27
N SER A 655 -12.83 18.64 2.38
CA SER A 655 -12.25 18.80 3.72
C SER A 655 -11.26 17.71 4.12
N LEU A 656 -10.99 16.74 3.23
CA LEU A 656 -10.04 15.68 3.53
C LEU A 656 -8.62 16.24 3.58
N VAL A 657 -7.83 15.67 4.48
CA VAL A 657 -6.40 15.90 4.58
C VAL A 657 -5.67 14.93 3.64
N PRO A 658 -4.40 15.17 3.31
CA PRO A 658 -3.62 14.21 2.54
C PRO A 658 -3.50 12.87 3.27
N GLY A 659 -3.64 11.76 2.55
CA GLY A 659 -3.49 10.41 3.10
C GLY A 659 -4.54 9.41 2.63
N ILE A 660 -4.52 8.25 3.30
CA ILE A 660 -5.38 7.10 3.00
C ILE A 660 -6.68 7.23 3.79
N HIS A 661 -7.83 7.15 3.10
CA HIS A 661 -9.17 7.23 3.69
C HIS A 661 -10.01 6.01 3.32
N THR A 662 -10.85 5.55 4.25
CA THR A 662 -11.84 4.48 3.99
C THR A 662 -13.18 5.10 3.67
N VAL A 663 -13.78 4.72 2.55
CA VAL A 663 -15.10 5.17 2.12
C VAL A 663 -16.06 4.00 2.20
N ARG A 664 -17.18 4.19 2.88
CA ARG A 664 -18.27 3.21 2.97
C ARG A 664 -19.47 3.76 2.22
N VAL A 665 -20.10 2.94 1.39
CA VAL A 665 -21.30 3.28 0.62
C VAL A 665 -22.35 2.21 0.89
N TRP A 666 -23.59 2.60 1.16
CA TRP A 666 -24.66 1.64 1.40
C TRP A 666 -26.02 2.07 0.89
N THR A 667 -26.92 1.12 0.66
CA THR A 667 -28.36 1.36 0.43
C THR A 667 -29.18 1.10 1.69
N LEU A 668 -30.37 1.70 1.80
CA LEU A 668 -31.33 1.43 2.88
C LEU A 668 -32.77 1.41 2.36
N LEU A 669 -33.13 0.39 1.59
CA LEU A 669 -34.51 0.20 1.15
C LEU A 669 -35.35 -0.37 2.30
N GLY A 670 -36.42 0.33 2.70
CA GLY A 670 -37.22 -0.07 3.88
C GLY A 670 -38.00 -1.37 3.71
N SER A 671 -38.27 -1.80 2.47
CA SER A 671 -38.87 -3.10 2.17
C SER A 671 -37.84 -4.19 1.86
N ASP A 672 -36.54 -3.86 1.91
CA ASP A 672 -35.48 -4.82 1.66
C ASP A 672 -35.57 -5.99 2.64
N GLN A 673 -35.58 -7.20 2.08
CA GLN A 673 -35.68 -8.42 2.84
C GLN A 673 -34.31 -8.97 3.29
N HIS A 674 -33.20 -8.39 2.81
CA HIS A 674 -31.81 -8.75 3.13
C HIS A 674 -30.86 -7.54 3.42
N PRO A 675 -31.25 -6.55 4.25
CA PRO A 675 -30.58 -5.24 4.35
C PRO A 675 -29.14 -5.23 4.93
N TYR A 676 -28.52 -6.39 5.13
CA TYR A 676 -27.21 -6.53 5.78
C TYR A 676 -26.21 -7.39 4.99
N ALA A 677 -26.62 -8.02 3.89
CA ALA A 677 -25.77 -9.00 3.18
C ALA A 677 -25.00 -8.38 1.99
N ASN A 678 -25.61 -7.45 1.29
CA ASN A 678 -25.17 -6.88 0.01
C ASN A 678 -25.35 -5.36 -0.07
N ASP A 679 -25.96 -4.73 0.94
CA ASP A 679 -26.28 -3.32 0.96
C ASP A 679 -25.05 -2.42 1.06
N THR A 680 -23.93 -2.89 1.60
CA THR A 680 -22.77 -2.05 1.95
C THR A 680 -21.51 -2.47 1.22
N LEU A 681 -20.83 -1.51 0.61
CA LEU A 681 -19.50 -1.64 0.02
C LEU A 681 -18.53 -0.69 0.71
N SER A 682 -17.30 -1.14 1.00
CA SER A 682 -16.22 -0.27 1.51
C SER A 682 -14.99 -0.37 0.62
N PHE A 683 -14.33 0.75 0.36
CA PHE A 683 -13.09 0.83 -0.42
C PHE A 683 -12.20 1.95 0.11
N ILE A 684 -10.93 1.96 -0.31
CA ILE A 684 -9.93 2.92 0.14
C ILE A 684 -9.60 3.91 -0.98
N ILE A 685 -9.39 5.18 -0.63
CA ILE A 685 -8.84 6.21 -1.51
C ILE A 685 -7.57 6.80 -0.92
N ASN A 686 -6.71 7.34 -1.79
CA ASN A 686 -5.56 8.14 -1.39
C ASN A 686 -5.76 9.58 -1.88
N VAL A 687 -5.66 10.54 -0.97
CA VAL A 687 -5.83 11.97 -1.22
C VAL A 687 -4.45 12.63 -1.20
N PHE A 688 -4.13 13.37 -2.25
CA PHE A 688 -2.82 14.00 -2.44
C PHE A 688 -2.85 15.50 -2.17
N ASP A 689 -1.71 16.03 -1.72
CA ASP A 689 -1.49 17.48 -1.69
C ASP A 689 -1.39 18.06 -3.09
N LYS A 690 -1.86 19.30 -3.23
CA LYS A 690 -1.69 20.10 -4.44
C LYS A 690 -0.40 20.90 -4.39
N ILE A 691 0.37 20.91 -5.46
CA ILE A 691 1.57 21.74 -5.58
C ILE A 691 1.16 23.18 -5.86
N THR A 692 1.52 24.08 -4.95
CA THR A 692 1.17 25.52 -5.00
C THR A 692 2.38 26.43 -4.82
N THR A 693 3.55 25.85 -4.50
CA THR A 693 4.80 26.59 -4.26
C THR A 693 5.78 26.30 -5.39
N PHE A 694 6.29 27.36 -6.03
CA PHE A 694 7.25 27.27 -7.15
C PHE A 694 8.50 28.14 -6.87
N PRO A 695 9.70 27.77 -7.35
CA PRO A 695 9.98 26.57 -8.13
C PRO A 695 9.76 25.29 -7.32
N HIS A 696 9.12 24.30 -7.94
CA HIS A 696 8.90 22.99 -7.35
C HIS A 696 9.90 22.02 -7.97
N THR A 697 10.58 21.24 -7.13
CA THR A 697 11.57 20.24 -7.56
C THR A 697 11.16 18.87 -7.05
N GLU A 698 11.09 17.89 -7.95
CA GLU A 698 11.02 16.46 -7.64
C GLU A 698 12.34 15.79 -8.03
N THR A 699 12.98 15.16 -7.06
CA THR A 699 14.25 14.43 -7.22
C THR A 699 14.06 12.91 -7.06
N PHE A 700 12.81 12.44 -6.98
CA PHE A 700 12.41 11.04 -6.81
C PHE A 700 12.99 10.33 -5.57
N GLY A 701 13.21 11.09 -4.48
CA GLY A 701 13.51 10.54 -3.16
C GLY A 701 12.34 9.73 -2.58
N THR A 702 12.61 8.77 -1.69
CA THR A 702 11.57 7.96 -1.06
C THR A 702 11.05 8.59 0.23
N PRO A 703 9.72 8.79 0.41
CA PRO A 703 8.62 8.49 -0.51
C PRO A 703 8.26 9.64 -1.48
N THR A 704 7.84 9.30 -2.71
CA THR A 704 7.33 10.23 -3.74
C THR A 704 5.79 10.14 -3.84
N ASN A 705 5.14 11.25 -4.23
CA ASN A 705 3.69 11.34 -4.44
C ASN A 705 3.27 11.17 -5.92
N TRP A 706 4.20 10.78 -6.80
CA TRP A 706 3.89 10.53 -8.20
C TRP A 706 3.18 9.19 -8.41
N THR A 707 2.25 9.15 -9.36
CA THR A 707 1.40 7.96 -9.62
C THR A 707 1.54 7.48 -11.06
N ILE A 708 1.25 6.20 -11.30
CA ILE A 708 1.32 5.61 -12.65
C ILE A 708 -0.10 5.44 -13.20
N LEU A 709 -0.30 5.82 -14.46
CA LEU A 709 -1.50 5.52 -15.24
C LEU A 709 -1.16 4.54 -16.37
N PHE A 710 -1.89 3.43 -16.42
CA PHE A 710 -1.78 2.44 -17.49
C PHE A 710 -2.73 2.83 -18.62
N GLU A 711 -2.20 3.26 -19.76
CA GLU A 711 -3.05 3.56 -20.93
C GLU A 711 -3.46 2.29 -21.67
N ASN A 712 -2.59 1.28 -21.69
CA ASN A 712 -2.91 -0.05 -22.18
C ASN A 712 -2.19 -1.12 -21.35
N VAL A 713 -2.67 -2.36 -21.44
CA VAL A 713 -2.14 -3.49 -20.66
C VAL A 713 -1.61 -4.55 -21.64
N VAL A 714 -0.65 -4.19 -22.47
CA VAL A 714 0.06 -5.15 -23.34
C VAL A 714 1.22 -5.75 -22.55
N GLY A 715 1.11 -7.03 -22.20
CA GLY A 715 2.11 -7.75 -21.41
C GLY A 715 2.07 -7.46 -19.91
N THR A 716 2.97 -8.07 -19.13
CA THR A 716 2.94 -8.07 -17.66
C THR A 716 3.91 -7.08 -17.00
N THR A 717 4.98 -6.67 -17.68
CA THR A 717 6.06 -5.83 -17.10
C THR A 717 5.69 -4.35 -16.99
N GLN A 718 5.45 -3.85 -15.77
CA GLN A 718 5.34 -2.40 -15.50
C GLN A 718 6.55 -1.64 -16.05
N LEU A 719 6.28 -0.54 -16.74
CA LEU A 719 7.33 0.31 -17.29
C LEU A 719 7.88 1.21 -16.19
N TRP A 720 7.07 2.12 -15.65
CA TRP A 720 7.55 3.14 -14.72
C TRP A 720 7.82 2.59 -13.31
N GLY A 721 8.89 3.06 -12.68
CA GLY A 721 9.22 2.76 -11.29
C GLY A 721 10.37 3.63 -10.82
N LEU A 722 10.92 3.29 -9.66
CA LEU A 722 12.12 3.93 -9.12
C LEU A 722 13.32 3.01 -9.32
N GLY A 723 14.47 3.57 -9.69
CA GLY A 723 15.71 2.85 -9.89
C GLY A 723 16.91 3.59 -9.29
N LEU A 724 17.89 2.83 -8.81
CA LEU A 724 19.16 3.40 -8.36
C LEU A 724 20.04 3.78 -9.56
N CYS A 725 20.62 4.97 -9.52
CA CYS A 725 21.52 5.48 -10.54
C CYS A 725 22.61 6.37 -9.95
N THR A 726 23.54 6.82 -10.80
CA THR A 726 24.26 8.07 -10.57
C THR A 726 23.43 9.20 -11.15
N ASN A 727 22.95 10.11 -10.31
CA ASN A 727 22.05 11.20 -10.73
C ASN A 727 22.78 12.23 -11.62
N PRO A 728 22.07 13.22 -12.20
CA PRO A 728 22.68 14.28 -13.01
C PRO A 728 23.75 15.12 -12.30
N GLU A 729 23.76 15.11 -10.96
CA GLU A 729 24.76 15.83 -10.14
C GLU A 729 26.01 14.99 -9.84
N GLY A 730 26.09 13.75 -10.35
CA GLY A 730 27.21 12.83 -10.11
C GLY A 730 27.12 12.07 -8.79
N ILE A 731 26.00 12.16 -8.06
CA ILE A 731 25.78 11.44 -6.81
C ILE A 731 25.41 9.98 -7.11
N SER A 732 26.25 9.05 -6.67
CA SER A 732 26.01 7.61 -6.82
C SER A 732 24.97 7.09 -5.82
N ASN A 733 24.19 6.08 -6.23
CA ASN A 733 23.13 5.43 -5.44
C ASN A 733 21.96 6.37 -5.09
N ASP A 734 21.73 7.38 -5.91
CA ASP A 734 20.52 8.17 -5.83
C ASP A 734 19.36 7.45 -6.52
N THR A 735 18.14 7.93 -6.32
CA THR A 735 16.92 7.33 -6.88
C THR A 735 16.33 8.23 -7.96
N ALA A 736 16.11 7.69 -9.15
CA ALA A 736 15.45 8.39 -10.25
C ALA A 736 14.25 7.58 -10.79
N ALA A 737 13.34 8.25 -11.50
CA ALA A 737 12.28 7.57 -12.21
C ALA A 737 12.84 6.81 -13.42
N THR A 738 12.49 5.54 -13.56
CA THR A 738 12.91 4.70 -14.69
C THR A 738 11.71 4.02 -15.35
N SER A 739 11.68 4.05 -16.68
CA SER A 739 10.76 3.27 -17.51
C SER A 739 11.47 2.03 -18.06
N ASN A 740 10.97 0.84 -17.74
CA ASN A 740 11.58 -0.45 -18.04
C ASN A 740 11.18 -1.00 -19.42
N CYS A 741 11.40 -0.22 -20.49
CA CYS A 741 11.15 -0.70 -21.86
C CYS A 741 12.05 -1.89 -22.26
N TYR A 742 13.15 -2.12 -21.54
CA TYR A 742 14.03 -3.29 -21.71
C TYR A 742 13.31 -4.65 -21.53
N ASN A 743 12.38 -4.74 -20.57
CA ASN A 743 11.57 -5.93 -20.34
C ASN A 743 10.08 -5.70 -20.68
N GLY A 744 9.73 -4.49 -21.12
CA GLY A 744 8.36 -4.08 -21.45
C GLY A 744 7.97 -4.57 -22.83
N SER A 745 6.79 -5.18 -22.97
CA SER A 745 6.29 -5.64 -24.26
C SER A 745 6.14 -4.51 -25.27
N VAL A 746 6.40 -4.80 -26.55
CA VAL A 746 6.20 -3.84 -27.65
C VAL A 746 4.76 -3.32 -27.64
N GLY A 747 4.60 -2.00 -27.72
CA GLY A 747 3.32 -1.30 -27.71
C GLY A 747 2.76 -1.02 -26.32
N ARG A 748 3.44 -1.42 -25.23
CA ARG A 748 3.02 -1.04 -23.87
C ARG A 748 3.19 0.46 -23.64
N VAL A 749 2.20 1.09 -23.02
CA VAL A 749 2.16 2.53 -22.75
C VAL A 749 1.77 2.81 -21.30
N GLU A 750 2.60 3.61 -20.62
CA GLU A 750 2.34 4.08 -19.27
C GLU A 750 2.71 5.54 -19.10
N ILE A 751 1.97 6.25 -18.25
CA ILE A 751 2.27 7.64 -17.87
C ILE A 751 2.65 7.68 -16.39
N LEU A 752 3.84 8.20 -16.10
CA LEU A 752 4.24 8.64 -14.76
C LEU A 752 3.72 10.07 -14.54
N ARG A 753 2.86 10.28 -13.53
CA ARG A 753 2.09 11.51 -13.33
C ARG A 753 2.47 12.22 -12.04
N SER A 754 2.62 13.53 -12.12
CA SER A 754 2.81 14.40 -10.96
C SER A 754 1.55 14.47 -10.08
N PRO A 755 1.67 14.96 -8.83
CA PRO A 755 0.54 15.56 -8.13
C PRO A 755 -0.08 16.71 -8.94
N GLU A 756 -1.31 17.10 -8.60
CA GLU A 756 -2.00 18.24 -9.22
C GLU A 756 -1.30 19.56 -8.84
N MET A 757 -1.13 20.45 -9.80
CA MET A 757 -0.40 21.72 -9.69
C MET A 757 -1.31 22.92 -9.96
N ASP A 758 -1.14 23.98 -9.17
CA ASP A 758 -1.83 25.26 -9.36
C ASP A 758 -0.94 26.30 -10.05
N LEU A 759 -1.09 26.47 -11.36
CA LEU A 759 -0.31 27.43 -12.15
C LEU A 759 -1.01 28.79 -12.30
N THR A 760 -2.05 29.09 -11.51
CA THR A 760 -2.84 30.33 -11.65
C THR A 760 -2.03 31.60 -11.42
N GLY A 761 -0.98 31.53 -10.60
CA GLY A 761 -0.08 32.64 -10.29
C GLY A 761 1.14 32.78 -11.20
N MET A 762 1.31 31.90 -12.21
CA MET A 762 2.51 31.86 -13.05
C MET A 762 2.27 32.53 -14.40
N THR A 763 3.23 33.34 -14.85
CA THR A 763 3.12 34.11 -16.10
C THR A 763 3.74 33.36 -17.29
N ASN A 764 4.89 32.73 -17.08
CA ASN A 764 5.63 31.93 -18.07
C ASN A 764 6.14 30.64 -17.42
N PRO A 765 5.25 29.68 -17.08
CA PRO A 765 5.66 28.43 -16.47
C PRO A 765 6.54 27.60 -17.43
N VAL A 766 7.62 27.04 -16.91
CA VAL A 766 8.57 26.18 -17.64
C VAL A 766 8.84 24.91 -16.83
N LEU A 767 8.85 23.78 -17.54
CA LEU A 767 9.25 22.46 -17.06
C LEU A 767 10.69 22.18 -17.47
N ASN A 768 11.56 21.97 -16.49
CA ASN A 768 12.92 21.47 -16.69
C ASN A 768 13.01 20.04 -16.14
N PHE A 769 13.77 19.17 -16.79
CA PHE A 769 14.04 17.83 -16.29
C PHE A 769 15.29 17.26 -16.96
N TYR A 770 15.87 16.23 -16.36
CA TYR A 770 16.96 15.47 -16.94
C TYR A 770 16.43 14.16 -17.49
N VAL A 771 16.91 13.78 -18.67
CA VAL A 771 16.59 12.50 -19.31
C VAL A 771 17.87 11.73 -19.61
N ALA A 772 17.86 10.43 -19.42
CA ALA A 772 18.93 9.54 -19.89
C ALA A 772 18.34 8.32 -20.59
N TYR A 773 18.87 8.00 -21.77
CA TYR A 773 18.42 6.86 -22.56
C TYR A 773 19.53 6.33 -23.45
N ARG A 774 19.57 5.00 -23.60
CA ARG A 774 20.51 4.32 -24.47
C ARG A 774 19.78 3.26 -25.27
N SER A 775 19.60 3.49 -26.57
CA SER A 775 18.80 2.59 -27.41
C SER A 775 19.37 1.18 -27.56
N TYR A 776 18.50 0.24 -27.91
CA TYR A 776 18.87 -1.06 -28.46
C TYR A 776 18.94 -0.95 -30.00
N SER A 777 19.69 -1.81 -30.67
CA SER A 777 19.81 -1.72 -32.14
C SER A 777 18.48 -2.12 -32.83
N GLY A 778 17.93 -1.23 -33.64
CA GLY A 778 16.74 -1.50 -34.47
C GLY A 778 15.38 -1.29 -33.80
N GLU A 779 15.35 -0.73 -32.59
CA GLU A 779 14.11 -0.34 -31.90
C GLU A 779 13.90 1.17 -31.85
N SER A 780 12.70 1.58 -31.45
CA SER A 780 12.35 2.98 -31.22
C SER A 780 11.35 3.17 -30.08
N ASP A 781 11.79 2.91 -28.85
CA ASP A 781 11.14 3.37 -27.63
C ASP A 781 10.97 4.89 -27.73
N SER A 782 9.84 5.40 -27.23
CA SER A 782 9.59 6.85 -27.20
C SER A 782 9.16 7.32 -25.82
N MET A 783 9.41 8.60 -25.57
CA MET A 783 8.97 9.31 -24.38
C MET A 783 8.34 10.63 -24.80
N MET A 784 7.16 10.91 -24.24
CA MET A 784 6.42 12.14 -24.46
C MET A 784 6.18 12.84 -23.12
N VAL A 785 6.17 14.17 -23.13
CA VAL A 785 5.59 14.95 -22.05
C VAL A 785 4.16 15.31 -22.43
N VAL A 786 3.22 14.89 -21.60
CA VAL A 786 1.79 15.13 -21.77
C VAL A 786 1.25 15.95 -20.61
N LEU A 787 0.25 16.79 -20.90
CA LEU A 787 -0.36 17.67 -19.91
C LEU A 787 -1.85 17.38 -19.77
N SER A 788 -2.33 17.47 -18.54
CA SER A 788 -3.75 17.44 -18.19
C SER A 788 -4.12 18.72 -17.47
N THR A 789 -5.29 19.28 -17.76
CA THR A 789 -5.84 20.47 -17.07
C THR A 789 -7.12 20.15 -16.28
N ASN A 790 -7.41 18.86 -16.09
CA ASN A 790 -8.60 18.38 -15.39
C ASN A 790 -8.25 17.41 -14.25
N GLY A 791 -7.06 17.57 -13.65
CA GLY A 791 -6.59 16.74 -12.53
C GLY A 791 -6.17 15.32 -12.96
N GLY A 792 -5.62 15.17 -14.16
CA GLY A 792 -5.08 13.88 -14.64
C GLY A 792 -6.11 12.94 -15.28
N LEU A 793 -7.35 13.41 -15.52
CA LEU A 793 -8.42 12.60 -16.13
C LEU A 793 -8.19 12.41 -17.63
N ASN A 794 -7.91 13.50 -18.35
CA ASN A 794 -7.56 13.46 -19.76
C ASN A 794 -6.22 14.16 -19.96
N PHE A 795 -5.34 13.53 -20.73
CA PHE A 795 -4.11 14.12 -21.22
C PHE A 795 -4.34 14.58 -22.67
N PHE A 796 -4.13 15.85 -22.97
CA PHE A 796 -4.46 16.42 -24.28
C PHE A 796 -3.40 16.06 -25.33
N PRO A 797 -3.78 15.60 -26.55
CA PRO A 797 -2.84 15.39 -27.66
C PRO A 797 -2.63 16.63 -28.55
N ALA A 798 -3.17 17.81 -28.23
CA ALA A 798 -3.25 18.91 -29.19
C ALA A 798 -1.93 19.67 -29.44
N THR A 799 -0.95 19.58 -28.55
CA THR A 799 0.43 20.00 -28.81
C THR A 799 1.33 19.14 -27.94
N THR A 800 1.84 18.03 -28.49
CA THR A 800 2.94 17.33 -27.84
C THR A 800 4.11 18.31 -27.76
N ILE A 801 4.39 18.80 -26.55
CA ILE A 801 5.45 19.78 -26.30
C ILE A 801 6.83 19.13 -26.21
N TYR A 802 6.86 17.79 -26.12
CA TYR A 802 8.04 16.93 -26.21
C TYR A 802 7.63 15.53 -26.67
N ASP A 803 8.13 15.10 -27.83
CA ASP A 803 7.93 13.76 -28.40
C ASP A 803 9.27 13.27 -28.98
N LYS A 804 9.98 12.41 -28.24
CA LYS A 804 11.28 11.91 -28.70
C LYS A 804 11.33 10.39 -28.62
N GLY A 805 11.79 9.77 -29.71
CA GLY A 805 12.17 8.36 -29.77
C GLY A 805 13.60 8.19 -30.29
N ASN A 806 14.07 6.95 -30.41
CA ASN A 806 15.44 6.67 -30.88
C ASN A 806 15.75 7.30 -32.26
N LEU A 807 14.75 7.36 -33.15
CA LEU A 807 14.89 7.92 -34.51
C LEU A 807 14.45 9.38 -34.64
N SER A 808 14.05 10.03 -33.53
CA SER A 808 13.71 11.47 -33.55
C SER A 808 14.96 12.34 -33.68
N GLN A 809 14.78 13.62 -34.04
CA GLN A 809 15.85 14.61 -34.14
C GLN A 809 15.45 15.87 -33.36
N PRO A 810 16.04 16.17 -32.19
CA PRO A 810 17.06 15.37 -31.52
C PRO A 810 16.50 14.04 -30.99
N SER A 811 17.33 12.99 -30.99
CA SER A 811 16.94 11.66 -30.53
C SER A 811 16.68 11.65 -29.02
N LEU A 812 15.80 10.74 -28.58
CA LEU A 812 15.69 10.42 -27.16
C LEU A 812 17.02 9.91 -26.60
N ALA A 813 17.82 9.20 -27.42
CA ALA A 813 19.08 8.62 -26.98
C ALA A 813 20.09 9.70 -26.57
N THR A 814 20.67 9.54 -25.39
CA THR A 814 21.77 10.36 -24.87
C THR A 814 23.13 9.69 -25.06
N LEU A 815 23.14 8.40 -25.41
CA LEU A 815 24.34 7.59 -25.65
C LEU A 815 24.18 6.67 -26.87
N PRO A 816 25.28 6.22 -27.48
CA PRO A 816 25.25 5.22 -28.55
C PRO A 816 24.58 3.91 -28.10
N PRO A 817 23.95 3.13 -29.00
CA PRO A 817 23.18 1.95 -28.62
C PRO A 817 23.97 0.90 -27.81
N ALA A 818 23.25 0.12 -26.97
CA ALA A 818 23.78 -1.06 -26.29
C ALA A 818 22.74 -2.17 -26.13
N SER A 819 23.23 -3.40 -26.03
CA SER A 819 22.41 -4.59 -25.83
C SER A 819 22.14 -4.93 -24.36
N ALA A 820 22.89 -4.36 -23.40
CA ALA A 820 22.66 -4.57 -21.97
C ALA A 820 21.67 -3.55 -21.41
N SER A 821 20.95 -3.92 -20.34
CA SER A 821 20.06 -3.01 -19.62
C SER A 821 20.84 -1.79 -19.11
N PHE A 822 20.34 -0.60 -19.41
CA PHE A 822 21.00 0.66 -19.17
C PHE A 822 20.66 1.25 -17.81
N PHE A 823 21.69 1.62 -17.05
CA PHE A 823 21.63 2.35 -15.80
C PHE A 823 22.58 3.55 -15.90
N PRO A 824 22.12 4.79 -15.67
CA PRO A 824 23.01 5.94 -15.63
C PRO A 824 24.04 5.77 -14.51
N SER A 825 25.32 5.80 -14.88
CA SER A 825 26.45 5.58 -13.95
C SER A 825 27.37 6.80 -13.85
N SER A 826 27.08 7.86 -14.60
CA SER A 826 27.79 9.14 -14.60
C SER A 826 26.83 10.25 -14.99
N GLU A 827 27.09 11.44 -14.47
CA GLU A 827 26.49 12.72 -14.81
C GLU A 827 26.43 12.98 -16.32
N ILE A 828 27.44 12.55 -17.09
CA ILE A 828 27.50 12.79 -18.55
C ILE A 828 26.48 11.95 -19.35
N HIS A 829 25.80 10.99 -18.71
CA HIS A 829 24.77 10.18 -19.36
C HIS A 829 23.44 10.93 -19.50
N TRP A 830 23.27 12.02 -18.75
CA TRP A 830 22.04 12.78 -18.67
C TRP A 830 22.07 13.97 -19.63
N ARG A 831 20.91 14.28 -20.21
CA ARG A 831 20.68 15.48 -20.99
C ARG A 831 19.60 16.31 -20.32
N HIS A 832 19.84 17.60 -20.19
CA HIS A 832 18.86 18.55 -19.70
C HIS A 832 17.85 18.91 -20.79
N GLU A 833 16.57 18.92 -20.45
CA GLU A 833 15.45 19.28 -21.33
C GLU A 833 14.64 20.40 -20.68
N SER A 834 14.23 21.39 -21.48
CA SER A 834 13.41 22.53 -21.02
C SER A 834 12.22 22.72 -21.95
N ILE A 835 11.02 22.76 -21.38
CA ILE A 835 9.76 22.84 -22.12
C ILE A 835 8.90 23.98 -21.56
N SER A 836 8.37 24.82 -22.45
CA SER A 836 7.38 25.84 -22.07
C SER A 836 6.04 25.20 -21.74
N LEU A 837 5.46 25.59 -20.60
CA LEU A 837 4.10 25.24 -20.17
C LEU A 837 3.11 26.39 -20.37
N ALA A 838 3.46 27.40 -21.18
CA ALA A 838 2.64 28.60 -21.37
C ALA A 838 1.20 28.30 -21.85
N ASN A 839 0.98 27.18 -22.55
CA ASN A 839 -0.34 26.73 -22.99
C ASN A 839 -1.28 26.31 -21.85
N VAL A 840 -0.74 26.05 -20.65
CA VAL A 840 -1.50 25.71 -19.44
C VAL A 840 -1.27 26.71 -18.30
N ALA A 841 -0.61 27.84 -18.58
CA ALA A 841 -0.48 28.95 -17.64
C ALA A 841 -1.87 29.44 -17.20
N GLY A 842 -1.99 29.85 -15.93
CA GLY A 842 -3.28 30.28 -15.39
C GLY A 842 -4.23 29.15 -14.99
N ASN A 843 -3.88 27.87 -15.21
CA ASN A 843 -4.75 26.75 -14.88
C ASN A 843 -4.46 26.20 -13.47
N ALA A 844 -5.53 25.95 -12.71
CA ALA A 844 -5.42 25.47 -11.34
C ALA A 844 -5.24 23.95 -11.22
N ASN A 845 -5.51 23.14 -12.24
CA ASN A 845 -5.67 21.69 -12.10
C ASN A 845 -4.72 20.93 -13.03
N VAL A 846 -3.45 21.36 -13.07
CA VAL A 846 -2.47 20.87 -14.03
C VAL A 846 -1.80 19.60 -13.51
N VAL A 847 -1.70 18.56 -14.35
CA VAL A 847 -0.90 17.36 -14.07
C VAL A 847 0.07 17.15 -15.22
N ILE A 848 1.34 16.96 -14.90
CA ILE A 848 2.40 16.66 -15.85
C ILE A 848 2.57 15.15 -15.90
N GLY A 849 2.62 14.60 -17.12
CA GLY A 849 2.83 13.17 -17.35
C GLY A 849 4.05 12.90 -18.22
N PHE A 850 4.93 11.99 -17.79
CA PHE A 850 5.93 11.37 -18.64
C PHE A 850 5.37 10.07 -19.21
N ARG A 851 4.99 10.11 -20.48
CA ARG A 851 4.38 8.98 -21.19
C ARG A 851 5.45 8.18 -21.91
N SER A 852 5.64 6.92 -21.54
CA SER A 852 6.62 6.02 -22.15
C SER A 852 5.92 5.00 -23.05
N ILE A 853 6.47 4.74 -24.23
CA ILE A 853 6.01 3.71 -25.17
C ILE A 853 7.16 2.73 -25.39
N SER A 854 6.95 1.46 -25.04
CA SER A 854 7.96 0.42 -25.28
C SER A 854 7.90 -0.10 -26.71
N ALA A 855 9.06 -0.22 -27.34
CA ALA A 855 9.37 -0.98 -28.54
C ALA A 855 10.31 -2.15 -28.23
N PHE A 856 10.38 -2.58 -26.96
CA PHE A 856 11.32 -3.60 -26.44
C PHE A 856 12.78 -3.15 -26.55
N GLY A 857 13.08 -1.89 -26.22
CA GLY A 857 14.42 -1.35 -26.24
C GLY A 857 15.14 -1.38 -24.92
N ASN A 858 15.35 -0.22 -24.30
CA ASN A 858 16.14 -0.11 -23.08
C ASN A 858 15.48 0.77 -22.03
N ARG A 859 16.07 0.86 -20.85
CA ARG A 859 15.52 1.69 -19.78
C ARG A 859 15.63 3.17 -20.12
N GLN A 860 14.52 3.88 -20.00
CA GLN A 860 14.50 5.34 -20.04
C GLN A 860 14.53 5.88 -18.60
N TRP A 861 15.12 7.04 -18.39
CA TRP A 861 15.30 7.62 -17.06
C TRP A 861 14.93 9.10 -17.06
N VAL A 862 14.26 9.54 -16.00
CA VAL A 862 13.87 10.93 -15.75
C VAL A 862 14.26 11.31 -14.32
N ASP A 863 14.86 12.48 -14.14
CA ASP A 863 15.27 12.96 -12.83
C ASP A 863 15.23 14.49 -12.75
N ASN A 864 15.29 15.03 -11.52
CA ASN A 864 15.33 16.47 -11.23
C ASN A 864 14.27 17.27 -12.01
N VAL A 865 13.01 16.87 -11.84
CA VAL A 865 11.87 17.51 -12.50
C VAL A 865 11.54 18.82 -11.78
N ILE A 866 11.73 19.94 -12.45
CA ILE A 866 11.58 21.29 -11.89
C ILE A 866 10.52 22.06 -12.68
N VAL A 867 9.51 22.56 -11.98
CA VAL A 867 8.54 23.52 -12.53
C VAL A 867 8.80 24.88 -11.93
N SER A 868 8.96 25.91 -12.77
CA SER A 868 9.32 27.27 -12.35
C SER A 868 8.67 28.33 -13.24
N ASP A 869 8.60 29.58 -12.76
CA ASP A 869 8.15 30.72 -13.54
C ASP A 869 9.37 31.56 -13.95
N VAL A 870 9.58 31.77 -15.25
CA VAL A 870 10.74 32.55 -15.74
C VAL A 870 10.31 33.98 -16.08
N ASN A 871 10.93 34.95 -15.41
CA ASN A 871 10.80 36.36 -15.76
C ASN A 871 11.63 36.68 -17.01
N GLY A 872 11.02 37.22 -18.07
CA GLY A 872 11.74 37.79 -19.21
C GLY A 872 12.12 36.83 -20.35
N LEU A 873 11.35 35.76 -20.59
CA LEU A 873 11.55 34.86 -21.74
C LEU A 873 11.36 35.60 -23.09
N CYS A 874 12.47 35.88 -23.78
CA CYS A 874 12.56 36.30 -25.19
C CYS A 874 12.34 35.14 -26.18
N THR A 875 11.27 35.08 -26.99
CA THR A 875 11.13 34.07 -28.06
C THR A 875 11.19 34.66 -29.46
N ASP A 876 11.82 33.96 -30.41
CA ASP A 876 11.73 34.24 -31.86
C ASP A 876 11.55 32.95 -32.66
N ASN A 877 10.73 33.00 -33.71
CA ASN A 877 10.54 31.85 -34.60
C ASN A 877 11.68 31.78 -35.62
N VAL A 878 12.40 30.65 -35.67
CA VAL A 878 13.46 30.45 -36.65
C VAL A 878 12.87 29.92 -37.95
N THR A 879 12.79 30.79 -38.95
CA THR A 879 12.27 30.47 -40.29
C THR A 879 13.37 30.18 -41.32
N GLY A 880 14.65 30.34 -40.95
CA GLY A 880 15.83 30.07 -41.80
C GLY A 880 17.13 30.73 -41.28
N PRO A 881 18.25 30.69 -42.03
CA PRO A 881 19.44 31.48 -41.70
C PRO A 881 19.10 32.98 -41.64
N GLY A 882 19.56 33.69 -40.62
CA GLY A 882 19.11 35.05 -40.36
C GLY A 882 19.53 35.62 -39.01
N ILE A 883 19.11 36.85 -38.76
CA ILE A 883 19.41 37.65 -37.57
C ILE A 883 18.20 37.60 -36.65
N TYR A 884 18.39 37.20 -35.38
CA TYR A 884 17.34 37.09 -34.38
C TYR A 884 17.67 37.97 -33.17
N ASN A 885 16.75 38.85 -32.78
CA ASN A 885 16.95 39.87 -31.74
C ASN A 885 15.89 39.75 -30.62
N CYS A 886 15.54 38.52 -30.23
CA CYS A 886 14.58 38.23 -29.17
C CYS A 886 15.10 38.53 -27.76
N HIS A 887 16.05 39.43 -27.59
CA HIS A 887 16.46 39.90 -26.28
C HIS A 887 16.96 41.33 -26.40
N PRO A 888 16.68 42.23 -25.43
CA PRO A 888 17.07 43.63 -25.52
C PRO A 888 18.59 43.87 -25.69
N PHE A 889 19.42 42.92 -25.30
CA PHE A 889 20.89 43.01 -25.42
C PHE A 889 21.58 41.76 -25.99
N VAL A 890 20.84 40.70 -26.37
CA VAL A 890 21.42 39.50 -27.01
C VAL A 890 20.89 39.38 -28.43
N ARG A 891 21.81 39.21 -29.38
CA ARG A 891 21.54 39.00 -30.80
C ARG A 891 22.18 37.70 -31.25
N LEU A 892 21.43 36.91 -32.00
CA LEU A 892 21.87 35.64 -32.57
C LEU A 892 21.91 35.74 -34.10
N ASP A 893 23.08 35.49 -34.68
CA ASP A 893 23.26 35.42 -36.14
C ASP A 893 23.44 33.96 -36.55
N ILE A 894 22.39 33.35 -37.10
CA ILE A 894 22.40 31.94 -37.52
C ILE A 894 22.81 31.84 -38.98
N THR A 895 23.90 31.12 -39.26
CA THR A 895 24.42 30.87 -40.61
C THR A 895 24.40 29.38 -40.93
N ALA A 896 23.72 28.98 -42.00
CA ALA A 896 23.79 27.60 -42.47
C ALA A 896 25.15 27.31 -43.13
N THR A 897 25.79 26.20 -42.76
CA THR A 897 26.97 25.68 -43.45
C THR A 897 26.55 24.45 -44.25
N PRO A 898 26.66 24.44 -45.60
CA PRO A 898 26.31 23.26 -46.38
C PRO A 898 27.27 22.11 -46.05
N ALA A 899 26.73 20.91 -45.82
CA ALA A 899 27.53 19.70 -45.91
C ALA A 899 28.11 19.58 -47.34
N PRO A 900 29.36 19.08 -47.52
CA PRO A 900 29.94 18.92 -48.86
C PRO A 900 29.04 18.01 -49.73
N GLY A 901 28.38 18.58 -50.74
CA GLY A 901 27.56 17.83 -51.71
C GLY A 901 26.12 18.30 -51.95
N PHE A 902 25.60 19.32 -51.26
CA PHE A 902 24.24 19.84 -51.47
C PHE A 902 24.22 21.27 -52.03
N VAL A 903 23.41 21.52 -53.08
CA VAL A 903 23.19 22.84 -53.70
C VAL A 903 21.75 23.29 -53.43
N TYR A 904 21.57 24.48 -52.86
CA TYR A 904 20.25 25.12 -52.74
C TYR A 904 19.88 25.84 -54.05
N THR A 905 18.69 25.57 -54.60
CA THR A 905 18.04 26.41 -55.62
C THR A 905 16.80 27.09 -55.03
N PRO A 906 16.68 28.42 -55.03
CA PRO A 906 15.47 29.11 -54.57
C PRO A 906 14.38 29.04 -55.63
N ASP A 907 13.15 28.66 -55.25
CA ASP A 907 11.98 28.73 -56.15
C ASP A 907 11.26 30.07 -55.96
N LEU A 908 11.37 30.94 -56.96
CA LEU A 908 10.70 32.22 -57.08
C LEU A 908 9.37 32.04 -57.81
N ASN A 909 8.35 31.44 -57.18
CA ASN A 909 6.97 31.46 -57.70
C ASN A 909 5.91 31.15 -56.62
N SER A 910 5.37 32.17 -55.95
CA SER A 910 3.93 32.23 -55.65
C SER A 910 3.52 33.63 -55.20
N SER A 911 2.72 34.27 -56.05
CA SER A 911 1.98 35.49 -55.77
C SER A 911 0.69 35.16 -55.01
N SER A 912 0.37 35.90 -53.96
CA SER A 912 -1.03 36.19 -53.63
C SER A 912 -1.16 37.52 -52.89
N SER A 913 -2.08 38.33 -53.41
CA SER A 913 -2.40 39.71 -53.07
C SER A 913 -3.32 39.84 -51.85
N VAL A 914 -3.13 40.86 -51.01
CA VAL A 914 -4.15 41.34 -50.06
C VAL A 914 -4.55 42.77 -50.42
N LYS A 915 -5.86 42.98 -50.66
CA LYS A 915 -6.51 44.28 -50.78
C LYS A 915 -6.74 44.88 -49.39
N LYS A 916 -6.47 46.19 -49.24
CA LYS A 916 -6.83 47.05 -48.11
C LYS A 916 -8.28 47.56 -48.23
N GLU A 917 -8.96 47.69 -47.09
CA GLU A 917 -9.85 48.77 -46.60
C GLU A 917 -10.74 48.20 -45.45
N SER A 918 -10.90 48.79 -44.27
CA SER A 918 -11.37 50.13 -43.86
C SER A 918 -10.84 50.45 -42.43
N LYS A 919 -10.44 51.68 -42.07
CA LYS A 919 -11.24 52.83 -41.59
C LYS A 919 -12.07 52.54 -40.34
N ASP A 920 -11.39 52.30 -39.20
CA ASP A 920 -11.71 52.84 -37.86
C ASP A 920 -10.92 52.09 -36.77
N GLY A 921 -9.64 52.43 -36.61
CA GLY A 921 -8.86 52.47 -35.35
C GLY A 921 -8.78 51.29 -34.35
N ILE A 922 -9.43 50.14 -34.56
CA ILE A 922 -9.34 48.97 -33.68
C ILE A 922 -8.47 47.91 -34.36
N ILE A 923 -7.36 47.52 -33.74
CA ILE A 923 -6.51 46.41 -34.20
C ILE A 923 -7.06 45.12 -33.58
N GLU A 924 -7.79 44.32 -34.36
CA GLU A 924 -7.98 42.89 -34.11
C GLU A 924 -6.84 42.09 -34.75
N ASN A 925 -6.29 41.13 -34.00
CA ASN A 925 -5.26 40.20 -34.47
C ASN A 925 -5.84 39.23 -35.51
N ALA A 926 -5.58 39.48 -36.80
CA ALA A 926 -5.82 38.52 -37.87
C ALA A 926 -4.59 37.61 -38.05
N PHE A 927 -4.77 36.31 -37.84
CA PHE A 927 -3.81 35.27 -38.20
C PHE A 927 -3.62 35.22 -39.72
N ILE A 928 -2.38 35.35 -40.20
CA ILE A 928 -2.00 35.01 -41.58
C ILE A 928 -1.02 33.83 -41.53
N THR A 929 -1.48 32.67 -42.01
CA THR A 929 -0.62 31.53 -42.37
C THR A 929 -0.25 31.63 -43.84
N SER A 930 1.03 31.87 -44.17
CA SER A 930 1.57 31.58 -45.51
C SER A 930 2.95 30.96 -45.39
N THR A 931 3.05 29.67 -45.65
CA THR A 931 4.29 28.88 -45.65
C THR A 931 4.86 28.86 -47.07
N ALA A 932 6.02 29.48 -47.31
CA ALA A 932 6.83 29.20 -48.49
C ALA A 932 7.71 27.97 -48.19
N LYS A 933 7.57 26.90 -48.99
CA LYS A 933 8.31 25.63 -48.82
C LYS A 933 9.51 25.59 -49.78
N ALA A 934 10.70 25.32 -49.25
CA ALA A 934 11.82 24.83 -50.05
C ALA A 934 11.86 23.30 -49.92
N ASN A 935 11.76 22.57 -51.04
CA ASN A 935 11.84 21.10 -51.04
C ASN A 935 13.27 20.65 -51.38
N VAL A 936 13.85 19.79 -50.53
CA VAL A 936 15.01 18.96 -50.87
C VAL A 936 14.55 17.51 -50.88
N THR A 937 14.80 16.76 -51.97
CA THR A 937 14.34 15.38 -52.11
C THR A 937 15.50 14.39 -52.01
N ALA A 938 15.53 13.57 -50.96
CA ALA A 938 16.01 12.19 -50.97
C ALA A 938 15.51 11.40 -49.74
N GLY A 939 14.67 10.37 -49.96
CA GLY A 939 14.41 9.27 -49.01
C GLY A 939 13.55 9.57 -47.77
N ASN A 940 12.22 9.59 -47.92
CA ASN A 940 11.18 9.38 -46.89
C ASN A 940 11.35 9.99 -45.47
N GLN A 941 12.06 11.10 -45.32
CA GLN A 941 11.87 12.03 -44.20
C GLN A 941 11.70 13.44 -44.76
N THR A 942 10.64 14.10 -44.32
CA THR A 942 10.35 15.51 -44.61
C THR A 942 10.87 16.33 -43.45
N ASP A 943 12.18 16.49 -43.36
CA ASP A 943 12.79 17.42 -42.41
C ASP A 943 12.79 18.82 -43.01
N ASN A 944 11.96 19.68 -42.43
CA ASN A 944 11.93 21.09 -42.70
C ASN A 944 12.86 21.78 -41.69
N PRO A 945 14.01 22.37 -42.10
CA PRO A 945 14.89 23.10 -41.19
C PRO A 945 14.28 24.43 -40.69
N GLY A 946 13.08 24.81 -41.14
CA GLY A 946 12.30 25.93 -40.61
C GLY A 946 11.09 25.43 -39.83
N GLY A 947 11.12 25.54 -38.51
CA GLY A 947 10.01 25.12 -37.65
C GLY A 947 10.23 25.21 -36.14
N GLY A 948 11.41 25.60 -35.65
CA GLY A 948 11.69 25.73 -34.22
C GLY A 948 11.64 27.16 -33.70
N VAL A 949 11.60 27.30 -32.38
CA VAL A 949 11.64 28.60 -31.69
C VAL A 949 12.94 28.67 -30.90
N VAL A 950 13.70 29.75 -31.06
CA VAL A 950 14.83 30.05 -30.18
C VAL A 950 14.30 30.82 -28.98
N HIS A 951 14.67 30.34 -27.80
CA HIS A 951 14.33 30.95 -26.53
C HIS A 951 15.60 31.52 -25.92
N VAL A 952 15.57 32.80 -25.56
CA VAL A 952 16.59 33.44 -24.74
C VAL A 952 15.94 33.74 -23.40
N SER A 953 16.27 32.97 -22.36
CA SER A 953 15.78 33.20 -21.01
C SER A 953 16.86 33.86 -20.17
N ASN A 954 16.54 35.04 -19.61
CA ASN A 954 17.30 35.63 -18.52
C ASN A 954 16.84 34.97 -17.22
N PHE A 955 17.76 34.65 -16.32
CA PHE A 955 17.41 34.24 -14.96
C PHE A 955 17.72 35.40 -14.03
N VAL A 956 16.69 35.91 -13.35
CA VAL A 956 16.87 36.92 -12.31
C VAL A 956 17.11 36.16 -11.00
N GLY A 957 18.37 35.95 -10.62
CA GLY A 957 18.76 35.26 -9.38
C GLY A 957 20.19 34.70 -9.41
N LEU A 958 20.76 34.47 -8.22
CA LEU A 958 22.11 33.92 -8.03
C LEU A 958 22.25 32.55 -8.71
N ASP A 959 23.21 32.43 -9.62
CA ASP A 959 23.65 31.16 -10.19
C ASP A 959 24.27 30.30 -9.07
N PRO A 960 23.81 29.05 -8.81
CA PRO A 960 24.39 28.20 -7.78
C PRO A 960 25.78 27.63 -8.14
N GLY A 961 26.27 27.84 -9.36
CA GLY A 961 27.52 27.31 -9.88
C GLY A 961 28.70 28.30 -9.87
N GLN A 962 29.86 27.81 -9.44
CA GLN A 962 31.25 28.32 -9.58
C GLN A 962 31.42 29.80 -10.00
N THR A 963 32.07 30.61 -9.15
CA THR A 963 32.41 32.02 -9.41
C THR A 963 33.56 32.24 -10.40
N VAL A 964 34.16 31.16 -10.94
CA VAL A 964 35.41 31.20 -11.73
C VAL A 964 35.32 30.30 -12.95
N ALA A 965 35.86 30.74 -14.09
CA ALA A 965 35.96 29.97 -15.33
C ALA A 965 37.31 29.21 -15.44
N THR A 966 37.36 28.05 -16.11
CA THR A 966 38.60 27.23 -16.22
C THR A 966 39.21 27.15 -17.64
N ASN A 967 40.47 27.62 -17.80
CA ASN A 967 41.53 27.36 -18.83
C ASN A 967 41.23 27.61 -20.36
N THR A 968 42.14 27.88 -21.32
CA THR A 968 43.57 28.36 -21.41
C THR A 968 43.92 29.03 -22.76
N THR A 969 42.97 29.27 -23.68
CA THR A 969 43.30 29.62 -25.09
C THR A 969 42.63 30.87 -25.66
N ALA A 970 41.78 31.57 -24.89
CA ALA A 970 41.19 32.82 -25.35
C ALA A 970 42.20 33.97 -25.20
N THR A 971 42.61 34.56 -26.33
CA THR A 971 43.40 35.80 -26.36
C THR A 971 42.49 36.99 -26.08
N THR A 972 42.89 37.91 -25.20
CA THR A 972 42.30 39.26 -25.15
C THR A 972 42.33 39.89 -26.56
N PRO A 973 41.53 40.93 -26.84
CA PRO A 973 41.71 41.78 -28.01
C PRO A 973 43.14 42.37 -28.15
N SER A 974 43.94 42.34 -27.07
CA SER A 974 45.35 42.75 -27.01
C SER A 974 46.38 41.62 -27.19
N GLY A 975 45.96 40.35 -27.28
CA GLY A 975 46.82 39.18 -27.54
C GLY A 975 47.39 38.48 -26.30
N LEU A 976 47.00 38.87 -25.08
CA LEU A 976 47.40 38.21 -23.82
C LEU A 976 46.45 37.05 -23.44
N ILE A 977 47.01 35.95 -22.95
CA ILE A 977 46.27 34.82 -22.34
C ILE A 977 45.95 35.19 -20.89
N PHE A 978 44.67 35.19 -20.53
CA PHE A 978 44.17 35.60 -19.22
C PHE A 978 43.03 34.68 -18.76
N THR A 979 42.77 34.58 -17.44
CA THR A 979 41.65 33.82 -16.86
C THR A 979 40.80 34.80 -16.03
N PRO A 980 39.54 35.09 -16.43
CA PRO A 980 38.72 36.06 -15.72
C PRO A 980 38.49 35.63 -14.26
N SER A 981 38.64 36.58 -13.34
CA SER A 981 38.50 36.33 -11.90
C SER A 981 37.06 36.37 -11.38
N ASN A 982 36.10 36.81 -12.20
CA ASN A 982 34.68 36.86 -11.84
C ASN A 982 33.73 36.64 -13.03
N ILE A 983 32.52 36.15 -12.74
CA ILE A 983 31.40 36.01 -13.69
C ILE A 983 30.30 36.98 -13.25
N TYR A 984 29.81 37.80 -14.17
CA TYR A 984 28.75 38.76 -13.86
C TYR A 984 27.39 38.05 -13.88
N HIS A 985 26.99 37.50 -12.73
CA HIS A 985 25.77 36.70 -12.56
C HIS A 985 24.46 37.44 -12.87
N ASP A 986 24.45 38.77 -12.93
CA ASP A 986 23.28 39.55 -13.36
C ASP A 986 23.07 39.54 -14.89
N TYR A 987 24.05 39.03 -15.63
CA TYR A 987 24.08 39.03 -17.11
C TYR A 987 24.31 37.62 -17.66
N TRP A 988 23.69 36.62 -17.05
CA TRP A 988 23.65 35.26 -17.59
C TRP A 988 22.31 34.96 -18.26
N PHE A 989 22.37 34.23 -19.36
CA PHE A 989 21.19 33.85 -20.13
C PHE A 989 21.38 32.45 -20.70
N THR A 990 20.28 31.73 -20.81
CA THR A 990 20.25 30.45 -21.52
C THR A 990 19.71 30.69 -22.92
N VAL A 991 20.42 30.18 -23.92
CA VAL A 991 19.86 30.03 -25.26
C VAL A 991 19.40 28.59 -25.39
N THR A 992 18.12 28.36 -25.64
CA THR A 992 17.57 27.04 -25.99
C THR A 992 16.84 27.10 -27.33
N TYR A 993 16.63 25.93 -27.94
CA TYR A 993 15.93 25.79 -29.20
C TYR A 993 14.96 24.62 -29.13
N THR A 994 13.71 24.84 -29.52
CA THR A 994 12.61 23.87 -29.34
C THR A 994 12.21 23.13 -30.62
N GLY A 995 12.91 23.35 -31.74
CA GLY A 995 12.69 22.63 -33.01
C GLY A 995 13.65 21.47 -33.27
N ASN A 996 13.54 20.85 -34.45
CA ASN A 996 14.49 19.82 -34.91
C ASN A 996 15.90 20.41 -34.95
N ASP A 997 16.83 19.75 -34.27
CA ASP A 997 18.14 20.30 -33.92
C ASP A 997 18.92 20.89 -35.12
N LEU A 998 19.43 22.12 -34.96
CA LEU A 998 20.28 22.80 -35.94
C LEU A 998 21.75 22.34 -35.84
N THR A 999 22.10 21.60 -34.79
CA THR A 999 23.47 21.13 -34.52
C THR A 999 23.97 20.24 -35.67
N GLY A 1000 25.11 20.62 -36.26
CA GLY A 1000 25.73 19.93 -37.40
C GLY A 1000 25.41 20.48 -38.79
N TYR A 1001 24.40 21.35 -38.94
CA TYR A 1001 24.01 21.95 -40.24
C TYR A 1001 24.05 23.48 -40.27
N ALA A 1002 24.13 24.12 -39.11
CA ALA A 1002 24.32 25.56 -38.98
C ALA A 1002 25.35 25.86 -37.89
N THR A 1003 26.01 27.00 -38.03
CA THR A 1003 26.75 27.64 -36.93
C THR A 1003 26.05 28.93 -36.59
N TYR A 1004 26.18 29.39 -35.35
CA TYR A 1004 25.65 30.68 -34.96
C TYR A 1004 26.66 31.52 -34.21
N ASP A 1005 26.50 32.82 -34.36
CA ASP A 1005 27.27 33.83 -33.65
C ASP A 1005 26.38 34.45 -32.58
N ILE A 1006 26.95 34.65 -31.38
CA ILE A 1006 26.32 35.42 -30.31
C ILE A 1006 26.93 36.81 -30.32
N LEU A 1007 26.08 37.83 -30.32
CA LEU A 1007 26.45 39.22 -30.09
C LEU A 1007 25.73 39.73 -28.84
N ILE A 1008 26.49 40.26 -27.89
CA ILE A 1008 25.96 40.92 -26.69
C ILE A 1008 26.18 42.43 -26.83
N ASP A 1009 25.10 43.20 -26.77
CA ASP A 1009 25.12 44.66 -26.78
C ASP A 1009 25.41 45.19 -25.37
N LEU A 1010 26.45 46.00 -25.22
CA LEU A 1010 26.84 46.56 -23.92
C LEU A 1010 26.13 47.90 -23.63
N ASP A 1011 25.32 48.43 -24.56
CA ASP A 1011 24.58 49.68 -24.35
C ASP A 1011 23.63 49.58 -23.14
N GLY A 1012 23.85 50.45 -22.15
CA GLY A 1012 23.07 50.49 -20.91
C GLY A 1012 23.53 49.51 -19.82
N LEU A 1013 24.57 48.70 -20.08
CA LEU A 1013 25.22 47.86 -19.08
C LEU A 1013 26.41 48.62 -18.45
N VAL A 1014 26.64 48.45 -17.15
CA VAL A 1014 27.70 49.17 -16.41
C VAL A 1014 28.85 48.20 -16.10
N PHE A 1015 29.98 48.37 -16.77
CA PHE A 1015 31.20 47.58 -16.53
C PHE A 1015 32.42 48.49 -16.30
N PRO A 1016 33.44 48.05 -15.52
CA PRO A 1016 34.62 48.87 -15.22
C PRO A 1016 35.52 49.16 -16.44
N ASP A 1017 35.77 48.17 -17.31
CA ASP A 1017 36.44 48.31 -18.60
C ASP A 1017 35.89 47.28 -19.61
N PRO A 1018 35.29 47.70 -20.74
CA PRO A 1018 34.80 46.79 -21.78
C PRO A 1018 35.89 45.92 -22.43
N ASN A 1019 37.16 46.32 -22.36
CA ASN A 1019 38.28 45.57 -22.95
C ASN A 1019 38.67 44.31 -22.16
N ASP A 1020 38.18 44.20 -20.91
CA ASP A 1020 38.46 43.09 -20.00
C ASP A 1020 37.27 42.11 -19.88
N LEU A 1021 36.31 42.18 -20.81
CA LEU A 1021 35.11 41.35 -20.83
C LEU A 1021 35.21 40.15 -21.77
N TYR A 1022 34.62 39.03 -21.35
CA TYR A 1022 34.55 37.76 -22.07
C TYR A 1022 33.12 37.22 -22.10
N ILE A 1023 32.79 36.50 -23.17
CA ILE A 1023 31.63 35.60 -23.15
C ILE A 1023 32.12 34.22 -22.67
N VAL A 1024 31.46 33.68 -21.66
CA VAL A 1024 31.66 32.31 -21.17
C VAL A 1024 30.48 31.44 -21.56
N LYS A 1025 30.73 30.14 -21.77
CA LYS A 1025 29.73 29.12 -22.11
C LYS A 1025 29.88 27.92 -21.18
N ARG A 1026 28.78 27.29 -20.76
CA ARG A 1026 28.77 26.00 -20.06
C ARG A 1026 27.70 25.07 -20.64
N SER A 1027 27.95 23.76 -20.62
CA SER A 1027 27.08 22.74 -21.21
C SER A 1027 25.76 22.52 -20.44
N ASP A 1028 25.76 22.79 -19.15
CA ASP A 1028 24.63 22.60 -18.24
C ASP A 1028 24.78 23.52 -17.01
N ARG A 1029 23.75 23.61 -16.18
CA ARG A 1029 23.66 24.54 -15.05
C ARG A 1029 24.70 24.30 -13.93
N LEU A 1030 25.30 23.12 -13.85
CA LEU A 1030 26.31 22.77 -12.84
C LEU A 1030 27.73 22.65 -13.43
N GLY A 1031 27.84 22.70 -14.76
CA GLY A 1031 29.07 22.64 -15.51
C GLY A 1031 29.97 23.85 -15.28
N THR A 1032 31.27 23.64 -15.47
CA THR A 1032 32.25 24.71 -15.33
C THR A 1032 32.15 25.70 -16.49
N TRP A 1033 32.21 26.99 -16.18
CA TRP A 1033 32.22 28.05 -17.18
C TRP A 1033 33.52 28.01 -18.01
N VAL A 1034 33.38 27.99 -19.34
CA VAL A 1034 34.50 27.94 -20.29
C VAL A 1034 34.55 29.22 -21.11
N CYS A 1035 35.71 29.90 -21.10
CA CYS A 1035 35.93 31.12 -21.86
C CYS A 1035 35.83 30.85 -23.37
N GLN A 1036 35.01 31.65 -24.07
CA GLN A 1036 34.89 31.61 -25.51
C GLN A 1036 35.82 32.65 -26.15
N ASN A 1037 36.23 32.41 -27.39
CA ASN A 1037 37.05 33.36 -28.15
C ASN A 1037 36.22 34.61 -28.48
N THR A 1038 36.30 35.62 -27.62
CA THR A 1038 35.45 36.82 -27.65
C THR A 1038 36.16 37.93 -28.42
N THR A 1039 35.47 38.55 -29.35
CA THR A 1039 35.93 39.71 -30.12
C THR A 1039 35.05 40.93 -29.83
N ILE A 1040 35.62 42.13 -29.87
CA ILE A 1040 34.88 43.38 -29.68
C ILE A 1040 34.60 44.01 -31.05
N ILE A 1041 33.34 44.32 -31.33
CA ILE A 1041 32.92 45.03 -32.55
C ILE A 1041 32.07 46.23 -32.13
N GLY A 1042 32.67 47.43 -32.10
CA GLY A 1042 32.01 48.61 -31.55
C GLY A 1042 31.75 48.45 -30.05
N ASN A 1043 30.50 48.61 -29.61
CA ASN A 1043 30.08 48.39 -28.22
C ASN A 1043 29.50 46.99 -27.97
N LYS A 1044 29.93 45.98 -28.74
CA LYS A 1044 29.38 44.61 -28.68
C LYS A 1044 30.46 43.57 -28.45
N LEU A 1045 30.17 42.58 -27.61
CA LEU A 1045 30.96 41.35 -27.49
C LEU A 1045 30.44 40.33 -28.49
N LYS A 1046 31.34 39.65 -29.20
CA LYS A 1046 30.98 38.64 -30.21
C LYS A 1046 31.75 37.34 -30.01
N VAL A 1047 31.01 36.23 -30.03
CA VAL A 1047 31.56 34.87 -30.22
C VAL A 1047 30.99 34.30 -31.50
N SER A 1048 31.84 33.69 -32.32
CA SER A 1048 31.46 33.14 -33.63
C SER A 1048 31.60 31.62 -33.71
N GLY A 1049 30.80 31.01 -34.57
CA GLY A 1049 30.98 29.61 -34.99
C GLY A 1049 30.51 28.58 -33.96
N LEU A 1050 29.56 28.93 -33.09
CA LEU A 1050 29.01 28.00 -32.10
C LEU A 1050 28.12 26.96 -32.77
N THR A 1051 28.24 25.71 -32.32
CA THR A 1051 27.53 24.55 -32.89
C THR A 1051 26.34 24.10 -32.05
N ASP A 1052 26.32 24.43 -30.76
CA ASP A 1052 25.33 23.93 -29.79
C ASP A 1052 24.80 25.07 -28.92
N PHE A 1053 23.51 25.04 -28.58
CA PHE A 1053 22.87 25.97 -27.65
C PHE A 1053 23.20 25.62 -26.18
N SER A 1054 23.24 26.62 -25.30
CA SER A 1054 23.88 26.51 -23.97
C SER A 1054 23.50 27.66 -23.03
N ASP A 1055 23.99 27.58 -21.81
CA ASP A 1055 24.12 28.74 -20.91
C ASP A 1055 25.31 29.62 -21.32
N PHE A 1056 25.10 30.94 -21.29
CA PHE A 1056 26.09 31.96 -21.55
C PHE A 1056 26.09 33.02 -20.45
N ALA A 1057 27.24 33.62 -20.18
CA ALA A 1057 27.37 34.77 -19.30
C ALA A 1057 28.50 35.69 -19.74
N ILE A 1058 28.56 36.89 -19.14
CA ILE A 1058 29.69 37.82 -19.28
C ILE A 1058 30.65 37.59 -18.10
N ALA A 1059 31.96 37.55 -18.35
CA ALA A 1059 33.01 37.43 -17.33
C ALA A 1059 34.06 38.55 -17.48
N GLY A 1060 34.76 38.92 -16.39
CA GLY A 1060 35.82 39.95 -16.41
C GLY A 1060 36.48 40.21 -15.05
N ASP A 1061 37.41 41.17 -14.99
CA ASP A 1061 38.17 41.52 -13.79
C ASP A 1061 37.63 42.80 -13.11
N ALA A 1062 36.88 42.64 -12.02
CA ALA A 1062 36.35 43.75 -11.22
C ALA A 1062 36.32 43.39 -9.72
N PRO A 1063 36.74 44.28 -8.80
CA PRO A 1063 36.41 44.11 -7.39
C PRO A 1063 34.92 44.42 -7.17
N LEU A 1064 34.16 43.39 -6.83
CA LEU A 1064 32.78 43.37 -6.32
C LEU A 1064 32.64 42.04 -5.55
N PRO A 1065 31.52 41.74 -4.88
CA PRO A 1065 30.75 42.50 -3.91
C PRO A 1065 30.92 41.84 -2.53
N VAL A 1066 30.37 42.43 -1.48
CA VAL A 1066 30.18 41.66 -0.24
C VAL A 1066 28.97 40.74 -0.44
N GLU A 1067 29.15 39.42 -0.34
CA GLU A 1067 28.02 38.49 -0.43
C GLU A 1067 27.44 38.21 0.95
N LEU A 1068 26.18 38.56 1.18
CA LEU A 1068 25.47 38.22 2.41
C LEU A 1068 24.88 36.81 2.34
N SER A 1069 25.36 35.92 3.20
CA SER A 1069 24.71 34.63 3.46
C SER A 1069 23.44 34.77 4.32
N SER A 1070 23.35 35.84 5.12
CA SER A 1070 22.14 36.14 5.90
C SER A 1070 22.08 37.61 6.30
N PHE A 1071 20.86 38.15 6.35
CA PHE A 1071 20.56 39.40 7.04
C PHE A 1071 19.18 39.27 7.71
N THR A 1072 19.18 39.28 9.04
CA THR A 1072 18.00 39.00 9.86
C THR A 1072 17.88 40.02 10.98
N ALA A 1073 16.66 40.16 11.51
CA ALA A 1073 16.39 40.96 12.68
C ALA A 1073 15.61 40.14 13.71
N SER A 1074 15.93 40.33 14.99
CA SER A 1074 15.13 39.80 16.10
C SER A 1074 14.71 40.94 17.02
N VAL A 1075 13.44 40.93 17.41
CA VAL A 1075 12.86 41.94 18.31
C VAL A 1075 12.86 41.40 19.72
N ASN A 1076 13.49 42.13 20.65
CA ASN A 1076 13.39 41.86 22.07
C ASN A 1076 12.81 43.10 22.78
N ARG A 1077 11.54 43.03 23.15
CA ARG A 1077 10.74 44.15 23.69
C ARG A 1077 10.71 45.34 22.74
N ARG A 1078 11.62 46.30 22.92
CA ARG A 1078 11.75 47.54 22.15
C ARG A 1078 13.14 47.76 21.56
N ASP A 1079 13.96 46.71 21.60
CA ASP A 1079 15.27 46.68 20.97
C ASP A 1079 15.23 45.71 19.79
N VAL A 1080 15.82 46.10 18.67
CA VAL A 1080 15.94 45.29 17.46
C VAL A 1080 17.40 44.93 17.28
N THR A 1081 17.71 43.64 17.33
CA THR A 1081 19.05 43.13 17.04
C THR A 1081 19.10 42.65 15.61
N LEU A 1082 19.89 43.33 14.80
CA LEU A 1082 20.25 42.96 13.44
C LEU A 1082 21.44 42.02 13.48
N ASN A 1083 21.35 40.91 12.75
CA ASN A 1083 22.46 39.98 12.57
C ASN A 1083 22.62 39.71 11.08
N TRP A 1084 23.86 39.81 10.60
CA TRP A 1084 24.18 39.46 9.23
C TRP A 1084 25.48 38.68 9.17
N THR A 1085 25.58 37.80 8.19
CA THR A 1085 26.79 37.03 7.92
C THR A 1085 27.17 37.22 6.48
N THR A 1086 28.38 37.67 6.23
CA THR A 1086 28.99 37.68 4.91
C THR A 1086 29.51 36.28 4.62
N ALA A 1087 29.28 35.75 3.41
CA ALA A 1087 29.93 34.55 2.92
C ALA A 1087 31.37 34.86 2.49
N THR A 1088 31.52 36.01 1.83
CA THR A 1088 32.79 36.57 1.37
C THR A 1088 32.74 38.10 1.48
N GLU A 1089 33.90 38.73 1.63
CA GLU A 1089 34.08 40.17 1.58
C GLU A 1089 35.27 40.49 0.67
N SER A 1090 35.12 41.50 -0.18
CA SER A 1090 36.20 42.04 -0.99
C SER A 1090 36.29 43.54 -0.73
N ASN A 1091 37.47 44.02 -0.33
CA ASN A 1091 37.75 45.45 -0.12
C ASN A 1091 36.84 46.16 0.92
N ASN A 1092 36.17 45.40 1.80
CA ASN A 1092 35.12 45.91 2.68
C ASN A 1092 35.68 46.74 3.86
N SER A 1093 35.40 48.04 3.88
CA SER A 1093 35.70 48.92 5.01
C SER A 1093 34.68 48.80 6.13
N GLY A 1094 33.42 48.42 5.85
CA GLY A 1094 32.39 48.18 6.85
C GLY A 1094 30.97 48.52 6.41
N PHE A 1095 30.05 48.49 7.37
CA PHE A 1095 28.61 48.62 7.15
C PHE A 1095 28.04 49.78 7.94
N ASP A 1096 27.42 50.72 7.24
CA ASP A 1096 26.52 51.72 7.83
C ASP A 1096 25.13 51.11 8.01
N ILE A 1097 24.58 51.16 9.22
CA ILE A 1097 23.25 50.65 9.53
C ILE A 1097 22.27 51.82 9.44
N GLU A 1098 21.25 51.67 8.60
CA GLU A 1098 20.22 52.68 8.39
C GLU A 1098 18.83 52.16 8.72
N ARG A 1099 17.99 53.04 9.26
CA ARG A 1099 16.59 52.75 9.61
C ARG A 1099 15.64 53.77 9.00
N SER A 1100 14.44 53.31 8.64
CA SER A 1100 13.28 54.14 8.29
C SER A 1100 12.02 53.67 9.04
N ASN A 1101 11.08 54.58 9.32
CA ASN A 1101 9.75 54.23 9.81
C ASN A 1101 8.79 54.30 8.60
N SER A 1102 8.07 53.20 8.32
CA SER A 1102 7.12 52.97 7.20
C SER A 1102 6.75 54.20 6.32
N GLU A 1103 7.61 54.57 5.37
CA GLU A 1103 7.56 55.71 4.40
C GLU A 1103 8.44 56.97 4.70
N GLY A 1104 9.34 56.93 5.69
CA GLY A 1104 10.26 58.04 6.02
C GLY A 1104 11.65 57.99 5.35
N SER A 1105 12.39 59.11 5.41
CA SER A 1105 13.81 59.18 4.98
C SER A 1105 14.72 58.28 5.83
N TRP A 1106 15.62 57.54 5.16
CA TRP A 1106 16.63 56.70 5.82
C TRP A 1106 17.54 57.52 6.73
N THR A 1107 17.70 57.07 7.97
CA THR A 1107 18.60 57.68 8.95
C THR A 1107 19.68 56.69 9.34
N LYS A 1108 20.95 57.08 9.25
CA LYS A 1108 22.07 56.30 9.77
C LYS A 1108 22.00 56.22 11.30
N ILE A 1109 21.87 55.00 11.82
CA ILE A 1109 21.76 54.73 13.26
C ILE A 1109 23.04 54.15 13.85
N GLY A 1110 23.93 53.57 13.04
CA GLY A 1110 25.19 53.00 13.49
C GLY A 1110 26.17 52.67 12.36
N ASN A 1111 27.36 52.21 12.72
CA ASN A 1111 28.37 51.67 11.81
C ASN A 1111 29.09 50.49 12.48
N VAL A 1112 29.42 49.46 11.70
CA VAL A 1112 30.23 48.31 12.11
C VAL A 1112 31.36 48.11 11.10
N ALA A 1113 32.61 48.07 11.57
CA ALA A 1113 33.77 47.90 10.69
C ALA A 1113 33.80 46.50 10.03
N GLY A 1114 34.21 46.45 8.76
CA GLY A 1114 34.37 45.22 7.99
C GLY A 1114 35.74 44.57 8.20
N ASN A 1115 35.95 43.38 7.63
CA ASN A 1115 37.21 42.64 7.74
C ASN A 1115 38.10 42.76 6.48
N GLY A 1116 37.79 43.67 5.56
CA GLY A 1116 38.55 43.90 4.33
C GLY A 1116 38.27 42.85 3.27
N THR A 1117 39.31 42.14 2.81
CA THR A 1117 39.17 41.07 1.82
C THR A 1117 39.32 39.72 2.53
N VAL A 1118 38.22 38.99 2.68
CA VAL A 1118 38.14 37.70 3.36
C VAL A 1118 37.19 36.77 2.60
N ASN A 1119 37.59 35.52 2.41
CA ASN A 1119 36.82 34.49 1.70
C ASN A 1119 36.23 33.44 2.65
N THR A 1120 36.17 33.76 3.95
CA THR A 1120 35.56 32.92 4.98
C THR A 1120 34.38 33.66 5.60
N PRO A 1121 33.30 32.94 6.00
CA PRO A 1121 32.14 33.61 6.54
C PRO A 1121 32.43 34.41 7.80
N HIS A 1122 31.91 35.63 7.87
CA HIS A 1122 32.02 36.50 9.05
C HIS A 1122 30.66 37.04 9.48
N SER A 1123 30.37 36.87 10.77
CA SER A 1123 29.11 37.32 11.36
C SER A 1123 29.28 38.64 12.12
N TYR A 1124 28.30 39.50 11.95
CA TYR A 1124 28.21 40.82 12.55
C TYR A 1124 26.87 40.98 13.25
N THR A 1125 26.84 41.88 14.24
CA THR A 1125 25.61 42.20 14.97
C THR A 1125 25.54 43.69 15.30
N TYR A 1126 24.33 44.23 15.26
CA TYR A 1126 24.04 45.60 15.67
C TYR A 1126 22.68 45.68 16.37
N THR A 1127 22.62 46.27 17.57
CA THR A 1127 21.36 46.44 18.30
C THR A 1127 20.90 47.89 18.27
N ASP A 1128 19.76 48.14 17.63
CA ASP A 1128 19.02 49.38 17.72
C ASP A 1128 18.13 49.36 18.97
N LYS A 1129 18.29 50.35 19.86
CA LYS A 1129 17.73 50.31 21.21
C LYS A 1129 16.69 51.39 21.43
N ASN A 1130 15.76 51.10 22.34
CA ASN A 1130 14.77 52.04 22.86
C ASN A 1130 13.76 52.54 21.81
N LEU A 1131 13.33 51.67 20.89
CA LEU A 1131 12.32 52.01 19.88
C LEU A 1131 10.95 52.24 20.50
N ASN A 1132 10.10 52.98 19.78
CA ASN A 1132 8.67 53.04 20.07
C ASN A 1132 7.97 51.89 19.35
N SER A 1133 6.76 51.52 19.78
CA SER A 1133 5.96 50.53 19.05
C SER A 1133 5.63 51.04 17.64
N GLY A 1134 5.76 50.19 16.64
CA GLY A 1134 5.60 50.54 15.23
C GLY A 1134 6.42 49.68 14.28
N GLN A 1135 6.26 49.93 12.98
CA GLN A 1135 6.97 49.24 11.90
C GLN A 1135 8.24 49.98 11.51
N TYR A 1136 9.34 49.24 11.41
CA TYR A 1136 10.66 49.75 11.05
C TYR A 1136 11.26 48.96 9.89
N ASN A 1137 11.85 49.68 8.95
CA ASN A 1137 12.66 49.12 7.87
C ASN A 1137 14.13 49.32 8.18
N TYR A 1138 14.95 48.30 7.89
CA TYR A 1138 16.39 48.32 8.11
C TYR A 1138 17.13 47.97 6.82
N ARG A 1139 18.27 48.63 6.61
CA ARG A 1139 19.21 48.26 5.56
C ARG A 1139 20.65 48.45 6.02
N LEU A 1140 21.56 47.70 5.41
CA LEU A 1140 22.99 47.88 5.52
C LEU A 1140 23.48 48.63 4.29
N LYS A 1141 24.34 49.61 4.48
CA LYS A 1141 25.12 50.25 3.42
C LYS A 1141 26.55 49.79 3.59
N GLN A 1142 26.96 48.79 2.81
CA GLN A 1142 28.34 48.30 2.77
C GLN A 1142 29.22 49.32 2.07
N ILE A 1143 30.40 49.60 2.61
CA ILE A 1143 31.33 50.62 2.11
C ILE A 1143 32.71 49.99 1.97
N ASP A 1144 33.36 50.24 0.83
CA ASP A 1144 34.71 49.81 0.53
C ASP A 1144 35.77 50.81 1.03
N PHE A 1145 37.04 50.39 1.11
CA PHE A 1145 38.15 51.29 1.46
C PHE A 1145 38.37 52.44 0.46
N ASN A 1146 37.86 52.32 -0.76
CA ASN A 1146 37.92 53.38 -1.79
C ASN A 1146 36.68 54.30 -1.77
N GLY A 1147 35.70 54.06 -0.88
CA GLY A 1147 34.50 54.87 -0.70
C GLY A 1147 33.30 54.47 -1.56
N ASN A 1148 33.42 53.43 -2.41
CA ASN A 1148 32.26 52.83 -3.09
C ASN A 1148 31.34 52.15 -2.09
N TYR A 1149 30.05 51.98 -2.42
CA TYR A 1149 29.10 51.37 -1.52
C TYR A 1149 27.97 50.60 -2.21
N GLU A 1150 27.39 49.64 -1.49
CA GLU A 1150 26.21 48.85 -1.89
C GLU A 1150 25.17 48.80 -0.75
N TYR A 1151 23.88 48.64 -1.08
CA TYR A 1151 22.80 48.53 -0.08
C TYR A 1151 22.21 47.12 -0.02
N PHE A 1152 22.06 46.61 1.20
CA PHE A 1152 21.35 45.35 1.49
C PHE A 1152 20.13 45.64 2.36
N ASN A 1153 18.94 45.43 1.82
CA ASN A 1153 17.70 45.65 2.54
C ASN A 1153 17.33 44.40 3.35
N LEU A 1154 16.78 44.59 4.55
CA LEU A 1154 16.18 43.51 5.30
C LEU A 1154 14.88 43.09 4.61
N SER A 1155 14.71 41.79 4.36
CA SER A 1155 13.61 41.28 3.53
C SER A 1155 12.20 41.56 4.08
N ASN A 1156 12.07 41.75 5.40
CA ASN A 1156 10.79 42.00 6.06
C ASN A 1156 10.86 43.25 6.94
N GLU A 1157 9.73 43.96 7.04
CA GLU A 1157 9.58 45.03 8.02
C GLU A 1157 9.64 44.45 9.45
N VAL A 1158 10.30 45.17 10.35
CA VAL A 1158 10.43 44.78 11.75
C VAL A 1158 9.37 45.48 12.57
N ASN A 1159 8.41 44.71 13.09
CA ASN A 1159 7.35 45.23 13.94
C ASN A 1159 7.76 45.19 15.42
N VAL A 1160 7.95 46.35 16.03
CA VAL A 1160 8.05 46.49 17.48
C VAL A 1160 6.63 46.55 18.03
N GLY A 1161 6.17 45.44 18.61
CA GLY A 1161 4.82 45.33 19.18
C GLY A 1161 4.58 46.27 20.37
N ILE A 1162 3.33 46.31 20.83
CA ILE A 1162 2.97 47.01 22.07
C ILE A 1162 3.41 46.21 23.30
N PRO A 1163 3.70 46.86 24.44
CA PRO A 1163 4.00 46.17 25.69
C PRO A 1163 2.84 45.27 26.14
N THR A 1164 3.14 44.15 26.81
CA THR A 1164 2.09 43.24 27.33
C THR A 1164 1.68 43.53 28.77
N LYS A 1165 2.43 44.39 29.48
CA LYS A 1165 2.15 44.82 30.85
C LYS A 1165 2.57 46.27 31.07
N TYR A 1166 1.98 46.89 32.09
CA TYR A 1166 2.44 48.18 32.56
C TYR A 1166 3.82 48.04 33.24
N ASP A 1167 4.72 49.00 32.99
CA ASP A 1167 6.03 49.05 33.64
C ASP A 1167 6.50 50.50 33.82
N LEU A 1168 7.30 50.75 34.87
CA LEU A 1168 7.98 52.03 35.10
C LEU A 1168 9.45 51.75 35.43
N SER A 1169 10.32 52.12 34.50
CA SER A 1169 11.76 51.91 34.63
C SER A 1169 12.39 52.86 35.64
N GLN A 1170 13.55 52.46 36.17
CA GLN A 1170 14.40 53.38 36.92
C GLN A 1170 14.92 54.48 35.98
N ASN A 1171 14.93 55.73 36.45
CA ASN A 1171 15.43 56.85 35.65
C ASN A 1171 16.94 56.68 35.39
N TYR A 1172 17.42 57.11 34.22
CA TYR A 1172 18.85 57.03 33.87
C TYR A 1172 19.34 58.33 33.19
N PRO A 1173 20.50 58.89 33.61
CA PRO A 1173 21.29 58.46 34.76
C PRO A 1173 20.54 58.64 36.10
N ASN A 1174 20.97 57.93 37.15
CA ASN A 1174 20.53 58.13 38.53
C ASN A 1174 21.67 57.72 39.50
N PRO A 1175 22.31 58.65 40.23
CA PRO A 1175 21.99 60.08 40.31
C PRO A 1175 22.15 60.83 38.97
N PHE A 1176 21.44 61.95 38.80
CA PHE A 1176 21.49 62.76 37.58
C PHE A 1176 21.76 64.25 37.86
N ASN A 1177 22.26 64.97 36.84
CA ASN A 1177 22.54 66.40 36.89
C ASN A 1177 22.37 67.09 35.52
N PRO A 1178 21.51 68.11 35.39
CA PRO A 1178 20.17 68.17 35.96
C PRO A 1178 19.16 67.38 35.12
N SER A 1179 19.58 66.69 34.05
CA SER A 1179 18.69 65.95 33.14
C SER A 1179 18.74 64.44 33.32
N THR A 1180 17.58 63.78 33.24
CA THR A 1180 17.44 62.31 33.25
C THR A 1180 16.35 61.86 32.29
N LYS A 1181 16.33 60.57 31.94
CA LYS A 1181 15.25 59.95 31.17
C LYS A 1181 14.47 58.98 32.04
N ILE A 1182 13.14 58.98 31.89
CA ILE A 1182 12.21 58.09 32.58
C ILE A 1182 11.42 57.31 31.54
N ASN A 1183 11.53 55.98 31.57
CA ASN A 1183 10.83 55.11 30.62
C ASN A 1183 9.63 54.44 31.31
N PHE A 1184 8.51 54.34 30.59
CA PHE A 1184 7.36 53.57 31.03
C PHE A 1184 6.67 52.87 29.85
N ASP A 1185 6.02 51.76 30.18
CA ASP A 1185 5.41 50.85 29.20
C ASP A 1185 3.89 50.85 29.44
N LEU A 1186 3.11 50.97 28.37
CA LEU A 1186 1.65 50.99 28.41
C LEU A 1186 1.05 49.89 27.52
N PRO A 1187 0.33 48.88 28.07
CA PRO A 1187 -0.21 47.78 27.29
C PRO A 1187 -1.56 48.06 26.63
N VAL A 1188 -2.30 49.06 27.10
CA VAL A 1188 -3.62 49.45 26.58
C VAL A 1188 -3.76 50.96 26.61
N ASP A 1189 -4.53 51.52 25.67
CA ASP A 1189 -4.82 52.95 25.63
C ASP A 1189 -5.45 53.43 26.93
N GLY A 1190 -5.02 54.59 27.44
CA GLY A 1190 -5.56 55.09 28.70
C GLY A 1190 -5.00 56.44 29.13
N LYS A 1191 -5.65 57.04 30.15
CA LYS A 1191 -5.15 58.27 30.77
C LYS A 1191 -3.96 57.94 31.69
N VAL A 1192 -2.83 58.55 31.38
CA VAL A 1192 -1.56 58.35 32.09
C VAL A 1192 -1.15 59.64 32.80
N SER A 1193 -0.82 59.54 34.09
CA SER A 1193 -0.19 60.64 34.83
C SER A 1193 1.14 60.21 35.45
N LEU A 1194 2.22 60.93 35.12
CA LEU A 1194 3.56 60.77 35.71
C LEU A 1194 3.89 62.03 36.49
N LYS A 1195 4.04 61.91 37.81
CA LYS A 1195 4.24 63.06 38.73
C LYS A 1195 5.45 62.85 39.63
N LEU A 1196 6.10 63.93 40.04
CA LEU A 1196 7.29 63.97 40.89
C LEU A 1196 6.97 64.54 42.27
N PHE A 1197 7.53 63.96 43.33
CA PHE A 1197 7.31 64.31 44.72
C PHE A 1197 8.64 64.47 45.48
N ASP A 1198 8.69 65.40 46.43
CA ASP A 1198 9.82 65.51 47.38
C ASP A 1198 9.70 64.50 48.53
N MET A 1199 10.70 64.45 49.44
CA MET A 1199 10.71 63.51 50.57
C MET A 1199 9.55 63.69 51.56
N SER A 1200 8.87 64.84 51.56
CA SER A 1200 7.69 65.08 52.40
C SER A 1200 6.39 64.60 51.75
N GLY A 1201 6.46 64.11 50.51
CA GLY A 1201 5.30 63.68 49.73
C GLY A 1201 4.58 64.81 49.00
N ARG A 1202 5.15 66.02 48.95
CA ARG A 1202 4.60 67.15 48.19
C ARG A 1202 4.92 67.00 46.70
N GLU A 1203 3.92 67.15 45.85
CA GLU A 1203 4.10 67.16 44.38
C GLU A 1203 4.91 68.40 43.97
N VAL A 1204 6.01 68.18 43.25
CA VAL A 1204 6.93 69.24 42.80
C VAL A 1204 6.92 69.43 41.28
N ALA A 1205 6.46 68.43 40.51
CA ALA A 1205 6.25 68.55 39.06
C ALA A 1205 5.25 67.49 38.55
N THR A 1206 4.47 67.84 37.53
CA THR A 1206 3.75 66.86 36.68
C THR A 1206 4.50 66.75 35.35
N LEU A 1207 4.93 65.54 34.99
CA LEU A 1207 5.69 65.27 33.77
C LEU A 1207 4.81 64.81 32.61
N VAL A 1208 3.73 64.07 32.93
CA VAL A 1208 2.71 63.60 31.97
C VAL A 1208 1.36 63.64 32.67
N ASN A 1209 0.30 64.06 31.98
CA ASN A 1209 -1.10 63.97 32.43
C ASN A 1209 -2.07 64.04 31.24
N GLU A 1210 -2.04 63.02 30.39
CA GLU A 1210 -2.80 62.99 29.14
C GLU A 1210 -3.21 61.56 28.77
N VAL A 1211 -4.07 61.40 27.76
CA VAL A 1211 -4.39 60.08 27.19
C VAL A 1211 -3.26 59.65 26.26
N LYS A 1212 -2.75 58.43 26.45
CA LYS A 1212 -1.70 57.82 25.64
C LYS A 1212 -2.22 56.51 25.05
N THR A 1213 -1.82 56.19 23.83
CA THR A 1213 -2.06 54.88 23.20
C THR A 1213 -1.12 53.82 23.75
N ALA A 1214 -1.44 52.54 23.61
CA ALA A 1214 -0.56 51.45 23.99
C ALA A 1214 0.81 51.58 23.29
N GLY A 1215 1.89 51.45 24.05
CA GLY A 1215 3.25 51.64 23.52
C GLY A 1215 4.31 51.85 24.59
N TYR A 1216 5.56 51.89 24.14
CA TYR A 1216 6.72 52.25 24.95
C TYR A 1216 6.94 53.77 24.94
N TYR A 1217 7.18 54.37 26.10
CA TYR A 1217 7.36 55.82 26.26
C TYR A 1217 8.66 56.16 26.96
N THR A 1218 9.27 57.28 26.58
CA THR A 1218 10.49 57.82 27.20
C THR A 1218 10.34 59.32 27.39
N ILE A 1219 10.36 59.77 28.64
CA ILE A 1219 10.22 61.18 29.01
C ILE A 1219 11.58 61.71 29.44
N SER A 1220 12.03 62.78 28.81
CA SER A 1220 13.21 63.52 29.25
C SER A 1220 12.78 64.55 30.29
N PHE A 1221 13.41 64.53 31.46
CA PHE A 1221 13.13 65.44 32.56
C PHE A 1221 14.37 66.28 32.90
N ASN A 1222 14.23 67.60 32.92
CA ASN A 1222 15.25 68.53 33.37
C ASN A 1222 14.85 69.15 34.71
N ALA A 1223 15.61 68.83 35.76
CA ALA A 1223 15.38 69.24 37.13
C ALA A 1223 16.23 70.46 37.53
N SER A 1224 16.67 71.28 36.58
CA SER A 1224 17.51 72.46 36.84
C SER A 1224 16.89 73.42 37.87
N ASN A 1225 15.57 73.42 38.03
CA ASN A 1225 14.84 74.25 38.98
C ASN A 1225 14.58 73.59 40.35
N LEU A 1226 15.05 72.35 40.57
CA LEU A 1226 14.90 71.63 41.85
C LEU A 1226 16.24 71.60 42.62
N SER A 1227 16.21 71.51 43.95
CA SER A 1227 17.42 71.38 44.78
C SER A 1227 18.00 69.96 44.74
N SER A 1228 19.31 69.78 44.94
CA SER A 1228 19.91 68.45 45.13
C SER A 1228 19.17 67.67 46.23
N GLY A 1229 18.89 66.40 46.01
CA GLY A 1229 18.14 65.59 46.96
C GLY A 1229 17.47 64.37 46.35
N VAL A 1230 16.74 63.64 47.18
CA VAL A 1230 15.97 62.45 46.80
C VAL A 1230 14.55 62.88 46.43
N TYR A 1231 14.08 62.42 45.27
CA TYR A 1231 12.71 62.63 44.78
C TYR A 1231 12.07 61.28 44.44
N PHE A 1232 10.74 61.24 44.42
CA PHE A 1232 9.97 60.07 44.04
C PHE A 1232 9.07 60.41 42.87
N TYR A 1233 9.11 59.61 41.81
CA TYR A 1233 8.19 59.75 40.68
C TYR A 1233 7.19 58.61 40.66
N ARG A 1234 5.93 58.95 40.41
CA ARG A 1234 4.80 58.02 40.40
C ARG A 1234 4.10 58.05 39.05
N LEU A 1235 3.93 56.88 38.46
CA LEU A 1235 3.10 56.64 37.29
C LEU A 1235 1.75 56.09 37.75
N ASN A 1236 0.65 56.70 37.30
CA ASN A 1236 -0.70 56.16 37.37
C ASN A 1236 -1.24 55.98 35.94
N ALA A 1237 -1.72 54.79 35.62
CA ALA A 1237 -2.37 54.48 34.35
C ALA A 1237 -3.49 53.45 34.61
N GLY A 1238 -4.75 53.88 34.54
CA GLY A 1238 -5.89 53.06 34.99
C GLY A 1238 -5.73 52.65 36.47
N ASP A 1239 -5.86 51.35 36.75
CA ASP A 1239 -5.67 50.76 38.09
C ASP A 1239 -4.18 50.55 38.45
N PHE A 1240 -3.26 50.75 37.52
CA PHE A 1240 -1.84 50.56 37.75
C PHE A 1240 -1.20 51.82 38.36
N THR A 1241 -0.63 51.68 39.56
CA THR A 1241 0.13 52.73 40.24
C THR A 1241 1.48 52.20 40.69
N VAL A 1242 2.57 52.86 40.29
CA VAL A 1242 3.94 52.48 40.69
C VAL A 1242 4.77 53.73 40.98
N THR A 1243 5.59 53.67 42.03
CA THR A 1243 6.47 54.78 42.45
C THR A 1243 7.93 54.31 42.47
N LYS A 1244 8.84 55.15 41.97
CA LYS A 1244 10.29 54.91 41.93
C LYS A 1244 11.04 56.11 42.49
N LYS A 1245 12.28 55.88 42.95
CA LYS A 1245 13.13 56.87 43.62
C LYS A 1245 14.24 57.36 42.68
N MET A 1246 14.37 58.67 42.53
CA MET A 1246 15.46 59.32 41.82
C MET A 1246 16.30 60.21 42.74
N MET A 1247 17.57 60.43 42.40
CA MET A 1247 18.49 61.31 43.13
C MET A 1247 19.04 62.38 42.19
N LEU A 1248 18.75 63.64 42.50
CA LEU A 1248 19.33 64.80 41.82
C LEU A 1248 20.57 65.24 42.59
N VAL A 1249 21.71 65.35 41.89
CA VAL A 1249 22.97 65.87 42.45
C VAL A 1249 23.40 67.02 41.58
N LYS A 1250 23.20 68.26 42.05
CA LYS A 1250 23.77 69.45 41.41
C LYS A 1250 25.22 69.64 41.79
#